data_AF-A0A1B8D758-F1
#
_entry.id   AF-A0A1B8D758-F1
#
_cell.length_a   1.000
_cell.length_b   1.000
_cell.length_c   1.000
_cell.angle_alpha   90.00
_cell.angle_beta   90.00
_cell.angle_gamma   90.00
#
_symmetry.space_group_name_H-M   'P 1'
#
loop_
_entity.id
_entity.type
_entity.pdbx_description
1 polymer ?
#
loop_
_entity_poly.entity_id
_entity_poly.type
_entity_poly.pdbx_seq_one_letter_code
_entity_poly.pdbx_strand_id
1 'polypeptide(L)'
;MSIPPELRVLNHQLSTVPTAQLPQITPLLLRNVLRCQGPLSAPSTNAAKDDSSEASAVHTLKTHVSRLLFGRSAEGRFAAIILAKGIIDVGGWEVLRGALKWVQGLLAILTKPDPVASKRLCIITLTSIFVKTHQYQSIVREITTPHLSPFVTSCLALVSSKSTGKVLEVPASLTEAVLGALSTLMPRHPAIFRPFANQIRQVTRVYVAPTFCDGFFVPESLKESARSLAVLLHQTAPKNTSGEEWGKNVRELVKEIHATTDQVYRAVVEDWESAAGYVPQPIDVNEELHGGGKSKDDYPAWTGIDAGLERLQGLLGYLEEHFRHHTATAVTVPVGIIDDLLTRLMSIAAPQPSKNGSGQGGMRLHPAISREEREGLWSGLPQTYVGVMDVYGILIERLQHNFTSLAQGCLDQITWTFRSGKQDEQYRSKAYDVIATILPLCASGLPKPSIDRMTSVIVACCKELRTADEVVPAIALKDSSGKATSNGVANADSFLKNKSILSSADVHDTTVVSSAKALLPLFFTLIPQQHLEAYTRAELDRTAILSHHKEAMLASVLSPFLGRNGKSLPSILPHLCRAYPRDAAVEALLRPRLPVIRQSGPVMGAPLEEELEEDDDVAMDDLQPVDEQEELLENIVNTTATSMSTSNDATSTDAPITSTKTRELETNHWGTSTSATNKVYTRKEPQGKDVAAPAASISEGAPRAETTTRTTVQSTTTTATVDAVEEEDSDDESVHLEAGLSDSEEEEE
;
A
#
# COMPACT_ATOMS: atom_id res chain seq x y z
N MET A 1 8.09 38.44 -36.91
CA MET A 1 6.93 39.39 -36.84
C MET A 1 7.34 40.62 -35.99
N SER A 2 6.43 41.32 -35.29
CA SER A 2 6.81 42.34 -34.31
C SER A 2 7.05 41.71 -32.95
N ILE A 3 8.23 41.92 -32.34
CA ILE A 3 8.61 41.31 -31.04
C ILE A 3 7.47 41.45 -30.01
N PRO A 4 6.99 40.33 -29.43
CA PRO A 4 5.94 40.37 -28.41
C PRO A 4 6.25 41.36 -27.28
N PRO A 5 5.27 42.19 -26.85
CA PRO A 5 5.51 43.21 -25.84
C PRO A 5 5.98 42.60 -24.51
N GLU A 6 5.50 41.40 -24.16
CA GLU A 6 5.97 40.63 -23.00
C GLU A 6 7.48 40.38 -23.01
N LEU A 7 8.07 40.00 -24.16
CA LEU A 7 9.50 39.72 -24.29
C LEU A 7 10.34 41.01 -24.18
N ARG A 8 9.81 42.14 -24.64
CA ARG A 8 10.44 43.47 -24.46
C ARG A 8 10.37 43.93 -23.01
N VAL A 9 9.21 43.80 -22.36
CA VAL A 9 9.04 44.11 -20.93
C VAL A 9 9.94 43.23 -20.06
N LEU A 10 10.00 41.93 -20.34
CA LEU A 10 10.84 40.97 -19.63
C LEU A 10 12.33 41.32 -19.71
N ASN A 11 12.86 41.57 -20.91
CA ASN A 11 14.25 42.01 -21.10
C ASN A 11 14.54 43.36 -20.44
N HIS A 12 13.61 44.32 -20.51
CA HIS A 12 13.76 45.61 -19.85
C HIS A 12 13.82 45.46 -18.32
N GLN A 13 12.88 44.75 -17.71
CA GLN A 13 12.85 44.51 -16.26
C GLN A 13 14.10 43.75 -15.77
N LEU A 14 14.57 42.76 -16.53
CA LEU A 14 15.83 42.05 -16.25
C LEU A 14 17.10 42.90 -16.46
N SER A 15 16.97 44.13 -16.97
CA SER A 15 18.07 45.08 -17.13
C SER A 15 17.99 46.29 -16.19
N THR A 16 16.82 46.62 -15.64
CA THR A 16 16.61 47.82 -14.80
C THR A 16 16.36 47.52 -13.32
N VAL A 17 15.85 46.33 -12.97
CA VAL A 17 15.50 45.99 -11.59
C VAL A 17 16.75 45.48 -10.83
N PRO A 18 17.10 46.06 -9.66
CA PRO A 18 18.21 45.61 -8.83
C PRO A 18 18.08 44.14 -8.41
N THR A 19 19.19 43.41 -8.31
CA THR A 19 19.17 41.96 -8.05
C THR A 19 18.46 41.56 -6.76
N ALA A 20 18.51 42.41 -5.73
CA ALA A 20 17.80 42.21 -4.47
C ALA A 20 16.26 42.24 -4.58
N GLN A 21 15.71 42.92 -5.60
CA GLN A 21 14.26 43.01 -5.84
C GLN A 21 13.75 41.93 -6.82
N LEU A 22 14.64 41.26 -7.57
CA LEU A 22 14.27 40.23 -8.53
C LEU A 22 13.41 39.09 -7.94
N PRO A 23 13.67 38.55 -6.72
CA PRO A 23 12.82 37.51 -6.13
C PRO A 23 11.34 37.93 -6.00
N GLN A 24 11.08 39.17 -5.59
CA GLN A 24 9.71 39.69 -5.38
C GLN A 24 8.93 39.78 -6.70
N ILE A 25 9.58 40.19 -7.79
CA ILE A 25 8.94 40.31 -9.11
C ILE A 25 9.00 39.01 -9.95
N THR A 26 9.70 37.98 -9.49
CA THR A 26 9.90 36.72 -10.24
C THR A 26 8.57 36.06 -10.70
N PRO A 27 7.47 36.04 -9.93
CA PRO A 27 6.19 35.54 -10.43
C PRO A 27 5.64 36.30 -11.64
N LEU A 28 5.85 37.63 -11.69
CA LEU A 28 5.44 38.46 -12.83
C LEU A 28 6.35 38.26 -14.04
N LEU A 29 7.66 38.13 -13.82
CA LEU A 29 8.62 37.79 -14.88
C LEU A 29 8.30 36.40 -15.49
N LEU A 30 7.98 35.40 -14.65
CA LEU A 30 7.58 34.07 -15.09
C LEU A 30 6.26 34.09 -15.86
N ARG A 31 5.27 34.89 -15.43
CA ARG A 31 4.02 35.10 -16.19
C ARG A 31 4.26 35.67 -17.59
N ASN A 32 5.27 36.53 -17.75
CA ASN A 32 5.66 37.07 -19.05
C ASN A 32 6.39 35.99 -19.89
N VAL A 33 7.25 35.16 -19.29
CA VAL A 33 7.88 34.00 -19.97
C VAL A 33 6.83 33.03 -20.52
N LEU A 34 5.80 32.68 -19.74
CA LEU A 34 4.71 31.78 -20.15
C LEU A 34 3.97 32.26 -21.41
N ARG A 35 3.94 33.57 -21.67
CA ARG A 35 3.33 34.16 -22.87
C ARG A 35 4.25 34.19 -24.09
N CYS A 36 5.54 33.92 -23.93
CA CYS A 36 6.54 33.98 -24.99
C CYS A 36 6.76 32.64 -25.72
N GLN A 37 5.80 31.70 -25.66
CA GLN A 37 5.96 30.34 -26.21
C GLN A 37 6.39 30.31 -27.69
N GLY A 38 5.76 31.12 -28.55
CA GLY A 38 6.09 31.23 -29.97
C GLY A 38 7.59 31.50 -30.23
N PRO A 39 8.13 32.67 -29.89
CA PRO A 39 9.55 32.99 -30.13
C PRO A 39 10.52 32.13 -29.32
N LEU A 40 10.12 31.55 -28.19
CA LEU A 40 10.98 30.63 -27.42
C LEU A 40 11.08 29.23 -28.04
N SER A 41 10.13 28.83 -28.87
CA SER A 41 10.06 27.51 -29.53
C SER A 41 10.46 27.56 -31.02
N ALA A 42 10.78 28.74 -31.55
CA ALA A 42 11.10 28.94 -32.96
C ALA A 42 12.51 28.43 -33.32
N PRO A 43 12.69 27.72 -34.46
CA PRO A 43 13.96 27.09 -34.81
C PRO A 43 15.05 28.11 -35.12
N SER A 44 16.09 28.11 -34.28
CA SER A 44 17.19 29.08 -34.29
C SER A 44 18.07 29.08 -35.54
N THR A 45 17.90 28.12 -36.45
CA THR A 45 18.68 27.99 -37.71
C THR A 45 18.05 28.67 -38.91
N ASN A 46 16.73 28.90 -38.91
CA ASN A 46 16.00 29.36 -40.10
C ASN A 46 15.82 30.88 -40.10
N ALA A 47 16.93 31.62 -40.05
CA ALA A 47 16.95 33.08 -40.04
C ALA A 47 16.57 33.69 -41.40
N ALA A 48 15.28 33.63 -41.76
CA ALA A 48 14.70 34.60 -42.68
C ALA A 48 14.90 36.02 -42.12
N LYS A 49 15.09 37.02 -42.99
CA LYS A 49 15.61 38.34 -42.57
C LYS A 49 14.76 39.03 -41.49
N ASP A 50 13.44 38.83 -41.50
CA ASP A 50 12.49 39.49 -40.59
C ASP A 50 12.43 38.87 -39.18
N ASP A 51 12.86 37.62 -39.00
CA ASP A 51 12.81 36.94 -37.68
C ASP A 51 14.07 37.19 -36.82
N SER A 52 15.09 37.83 -37.41
CA SER A 52 16.34 38.22 -36.76
C SER A 52 16.14 39.04 -35.47
N SER A 53 15.10 39.86 -35.42
CA SER A 53 14.77 40.75 -34.29
C SER A 53 14.25 39.96 -33.07
N GLU A 54 13.41 38.96 -33.30
CA GLU A 54 12.86 38.10 -32.23
C GLU A 54 13.92 37.13 -31.71
N ALA A 55 14.72 36.53 -32.60
CA ALA A 55 15.87 35.70 -32.23
C ALA A 55 16.89 36.47 -31.37
N SER A 56 17.17 37.73 -31.71
CA SER A 56 18.05 38.61 -30.92
C SER A 56 17.47 38.91 -29.53
N ALA A 57 16.16 39.15 -29.41
CA ALA A 57 15.48 39.36 -28.13
C ALA A 57 15.51 38.10 -27.24
N VAL A 58 15.40 36.90 -27.82
CA VAL A 58 15.54 35.62 -27.12
C VAL A 58 16.98 35.34 -26.70
N HIS A 59 17.97 35.64 -27.55
CA HIS A 59 19.40 35.55 -27.19
C HIS A 59 19.75 36.51 -26.04
N THR A 60 19.20 37.73 -26.08
CA THR A 60 19.34 38.73 -25.01
C THR A 60 18.77 38.19 -23.69
N LEU A 61 17.55 37.64 -23.70
CA LEU A 61 16.95 37.00 -22.52
C LEU A 61 17.82 35.86 -21.98
N LYS A 62 18.26 34.93 -22.85
CA LYS A 62 19.16 33.83 -22.47
C LYS A 62 20.47 34.35 -21.85
N THR A 63 20.96 35.52 -22.30
CA THR A 63 22.15 36.20 -21.77
C THR A 63 21.90 36.93 -20.44
N HIS A 64 20.71 37.48 -20.18
CA HIS A 64 20.33 38.02 -18.87
C HIS A 64 20.26 36.91 -17.82
N VAL A 65 19.54 35.82 -18.09
CA VAL A 65 19.42 34.67 -17.17
C VAL A 65 20.79 34.05 -16.87
N SER A 66 21.65 33.89 -17.88
CA SER A 66 23.02 33.39 -17.68
C SER A 66 23.85 34.31 -16.78
N ARG A 67 23.81 35.63 -16.97
CA ARG A 67 24.54 36.60 -16.13
C ARG A 67 24.06 36.59 -14.67
N LEU A 68 22.77 36.38 -14.44
CA LEU A 68 22.22 36.27 -13.09
C LEU A 68 22.61 34.94 -12.42
N LEU A 69 22.59 33.82 -13.15
CA LEU A 69 22.95 32.49 -12.66
C LEU A 69 24.44 32.39 -12.24
N PHE A 70 25.34 32.99 -13.03
CA PHE A 70 26.77 33.11 -12.69
C PHE A 70 27.09 34.33 -11.82
N GLY A 71 26.08 35.11 -11.41
CA GLY A 71 26.25 36.33 -10.61
C GLY A 71 26.64 36.07 -9.15
N ARG A 72 27.11 37.12 -8.46
CA ARG A 72 27.55 37.05 -7.04
C ARG A 72 26.42 37.15 -6.01
N SER A 73 25.30 37.81 -6.32
CA SER A 73 24.11 37.93 -5.47
C SER A 73 23.30 36.63 -5.44
N ALA A 74 22.84 36.21 -4.25
CA ALA A 74 22.03 34.99 -4.07
C ALA A 74 20.59 35.20 -4.58
N GLU A 75 20.09 36.42 -4.46
CA GLU A 75 18.77 36.88 -4.89
C GLU A 75 18.65 36.84 -6.42
N GLY A 76 19.72 37.28 -7.11
CA GLY A 76 19.84 37.16 -8.57
C GLY A 76 19.90 35.69 -9.02
N ARG A 77 20.63 34.83 -8.31
CA ARG A 77 20.67 33.39 -8.59
C ARG A 77 19.33 32.70 -8.36
N PHE A 78 18.61 33.03 -7.28
CA PHE A 78 17.26 32.54 -6.99
C PHE A 78 16.29 32.83 -8.14
N ALA A 79 16.23 34.10 -8.60
CA ALA A 79 15.40 34.48 -9.74
C ALA A 79 15.85 33.79 -11.04
N ALA A 80 17.16 33.63 -11.26
CA ALA A 80 17.71 32.95 -12.44
C ALA A 80 17.30 31.48 -12.52
N ILE A 81 17.26 30.74 -11.40
CA ILE A 81 16.83 29.33 -11.35
C ILE A 81 15.38 29.21 -11.87
N ILE A 82 14.46 30.01 -11.31
CA ILE A 82 13.04 29.96 -11.64
C ILE A 82 12.80 30.35 -13.10
N LEU A 83 13.51 31.38 -13.59
CA LEU A 83 13.42 31.82 -14.99
C LEU A 83 14.03 30.79 -15.96
N ALA A 84 15.18 30.20 -15.62
CA ALA A 84 15.77 29.13 -16.43
C ALA A 84 14.80 27.95 -16.57
N LYS A 85 14.21 27.49 -15.46
CA LYS A 85 13.18 26.44 -15.48
C LYS A 85 12.00 26.81 -16.38
N GLY A 86 11.41 27.99 -16.17
CA GLY A 86 10.26 28.47 -16.95
C GLY A 86 10.55 28.60 -18.45
N ILE A 87 11.74 29.08 -18.84
CA ILE A 87 12.11 29.22 -20.24
C ILE A 87 12.35 27.84 -20.89
N ILE A 88 12.88 26.85 -20.14
CA ILE A 88 13.03 25.46 -20.61
C ILE A 88 11.65 24.76 -20.73
N ASP A 89 10.75 24.98 -19.77
CA ASP A 89 9.38 24.44 -19.81
C ASP A 89 8.59 24.97 -21.02
N VAL A 90 8.75 26.27 -21.35
CA VAL A 90 7.98 26.95 -22.39
C VAL A 90 8.58 26.80 -23.78
N GLY A 91 9.90 26.93 -23.93
CA GLY A 91 10.59 26.89 -25.24
C GLY A 91 11.02 25.50 -25.71
N GLY A 92 10.77 24.45 -24.91
CA GLY A 92 10.99 23.06 -25.28
C GLY A 92 12.40 22.78 -25.84
N TRP A 93 12.46 22.11 -26.99
CA TRP A 93 13.70 21.59 -27.57
C TRP A 93 14.75 22.68 -27.92
N GLU A 94 14.34 23.82 -28.49
CA GLU A 94 15.22 24.92 -28.90
C GLU A 94 15.89 25.63 -27.70
N VAL A 95 15.26 25.59 -26.52
CA VAL A 95 15.90 26.03 -25.28
C VAL A 95 16.74 24.91 -24.69
N LEU A 96 16.21 23.68 -24.63
CA LEU A 96 16.86 22.52 -24.01
C LEU A 96 18.22 22.20 -24.65
N ARG A 97 18.34 22.27 -25.98
CA ARG A 97 19.61 22.09 -26.71
C ARG A 97 20.69 23.11 -26.31
N GLY A 98 20.28 24.32 -25.90
CA GLY A 98 21.19 25.36 -25.40
C GLY A 98 21.45 25.32 -23.89
N ALA A 99 20.81 24.42 -23.13
CA ALA A 99 20.77 24.47 -21.67
C ALA A 99 22.07 24.05 -20.96
N LEU A 100 23.09 23.57 -21.68
CA LEU A 100 24.36 23.08 -21.12
C LEU A 100 25.01 24.08 -20.13
N LYS A 101 25.10 25.35 -20.50
CA LYS A 101 25.66 26.41 -19.63
C LYS A 101 24.80 26.67 -18.39
N TRP A 102 23.49 26.43 -18.47
CA TRP A 102 22.59 26.55 -17.31
C TRP A 102 22.73 25.35 -16.39
N VAL A 103 22.84 24.12 -16.90
CA VAL A 103 23.13 22.92 -16.08
C VAL A 103 24.43 23.09 -15.28
N GLN A 104 25.49 23.61 -15.92
CA GLN A 104 26.76 23.91 -15.25
C GLN A 104 26.63 25.01 -14.18
N GLY A 105 25.92 26.10 -14.47
CA GLY A 105 25.68 27.18 -13.51
C GLY A 105 24.79 26.78 -12.32
N LEU A 106 23.79 25.93 -12.57
CA LEU A 106 22.91 25.32 -11.56
C LEU A 106 23.68 24.34 -10.66
N LEU A 107 24.46 23.44 -11.24
CA LEU A 107 25.31 22.52 -10.46
C LEU A 107 26.26 23.29 -9.52
N ALA A 108 26.83 24.39 -10.01
CA ALA A 108 27.67 25.31 -9.24
C ALA A 108 26.89 26.21 -8.25
N ILE A 109 25.59 26.01 -8.02
CA ILE A 109 24.80 26.62 -6.93
C ILE A 109 24.65 25.65 -5.75
N LEU A 110 24.60 24.33 -6.00
CA LEU A 110 24.48 23.32 -4.95
C LEU A 110 25.67 23.39 -3.97
N THR A 111 26.87 23.65 -4.48
CA THR A 111 28.12 23.78 -3.72
C THR A 111 28.35 25.16 -3.08
N LYS A 112 27.57 26.19 -3.44
CA LYS A 112 27.70 27.55 -2.87
C LYS A 112 27.02 27.66 -1.51
N PRO A 113 27.36 28.68 -0.69
CA PRO A 113 26.58 29.09 0.48
C PRO A 113 25.30 29.84 0.07
N ASP A 114 24.50 29.24 -0.82
CA ASP A 114 23.19 29.76 -1.24
C ASP A 114 22.07 29.27 -0.28
N PRO A 115 20.98 30.05 -0.10
CA PRO A 115 19.86 29.66 0.75
C PRO A 115 19.25 28.30 0.39
N VAL A 116 18.73 27.58 1.39
CA VAL A 116 18.10 26.25 1.22
C VAL A 116 16.99 26.25 0.16
N ALA A 117 16.17 27.31 0.10
CA ALA A 117 15.15 27.48 -0.94
C ALA A 117 15.74 27.52 -2.36
N SER A 118 16.87 28.22 -2.56
CA SER A 118 17.60 28.24 -3.84
C SER A 118 18.12 26.85 -4.19
N LYS A 119 18.65 26.10 -3.22
CA LYS A 119 19.14 24.72 -3.45
C LYS A 119 17.99 23.76 -3.81
N ARG A 120 16.87 23.81 -3.08
CA ARG A 120 15.65 23.02 -3.37
C ARG A 120 15.14 23.27 -4.79
N LEU A 121 14.99 24.54 -5.19
CA LEU A 121 14.57 24.92 -6.54
C LEU A 121 15.60 24.53 -7.62
N CYS A 122 16.89 24.60 -7.31
CA CYS A 122 17.96 24.18 -8.21
C CYS A 122 17.92 22.67 -8.48
N ILE A 123 17.71 21.85 -7.45
CA ILE A 123 17.52 20.40 -7.57
C ILE A 123 16.31 20.09 -8.44
N ILE A 124 15.14 20.68 -8.15
CA ILE A 124 13.91 20.52 -8.94
C ILE A 124 14.12 20.92 -10.41
N THR A 125 14.88 21.99 -10.66
CA THR A 125 15.18 22.48 -12.02
C THR A 125 16.12 21.55 -12.78
N LEU A 126 17.18 21.05 -12.15
CA LEU A 126 18.11 20.09 -12.75
C LEU A 126 17.41 18.75 -13.06
N THR A 127 16.62 18.23 -12.13
CA THR A 127 15.78 17.04 -12.34
C THR A 127 14.82 17.24 -13.51
N SER A 128 14.15 18.40 -13.60
CA SER A 128 13.24 18.71 -14.70
C SER A 128 13.96 18.78 -16.06
N ILE A 129 15.19 19.29 -16.09
CA ILE A 129 16.03 19.26 -17.31
C ILE A 129 16.35 17.82 -17.69
N PHE A 130 16.91 17.01 -16.78
CA PHE A 130 17.33 15.63 -17.08
C PHE A 130 16.14 14.71 -17.45
N VAL A 131 14.95 14.95 -16.92
CA VAL A 131 13.73 14.23 -17.36
C VAL A 131 13.33 14.62 -18.78
N LYS A 132 13.45 15.89 -19.18
CA LYS A 132 13.15 16.35 -20.55
C LYS A 132 14.20 15.90 -21.58
N THR A 133 15.49 15.88 -21.22
CA THR A 133 16.55 15.43 -22.14
C THR A 133 16.43 13.96 -22.53
N HIS A 134 15.84 13.11 -21.68
CA HIS A 134 15.65 11.67 -21.90
C HIS A 134 15.03 11.31 -23.27
N GLN A 135 14.17 12.18 -23.81
CA GLN A 135 13.54 11.99 -25.13
C GLN A 135 14.50 12.19 -26.31
N TYR A 136 15.68 12.78 -26.09
CA TYR A 136 16.61 13.23 -27.14
C TYR A 136 18.02 12.68 -26.90
N GLN A 137 18.32 11.50 -27.45
CA GLN A 137 19.55 10.74 -27.15
C GLN A 137 20.87 11.49 -27.41
N SER A 138 20.93 12.45 -28.33
CA SER A 138 22.07 13.36 -28.48
C SER A 138 22.24 14.27 -27.26
N ILE A 139 21.17 14.92 -26.82
CA ILE A 139 21.15 15.81 -25.65
C ILE A 139 21.39 15.02 -24.34
N VAL A 140 20.98 13.76 -24.26
CA VAL A 140 21.38 12.87 -23.15
C VAL A 140 22.90 12.75 -23.08
N ARG A 141 23.57 12.47 -24.20
CA ARG A 141 25.04 12.32 -24.28
C ARG A 141 25.79 13.64 -24.05
N GLU A 142 25.30 14.75 -24.60
CA GLU A 142 25.93 16.06 -24.52
C GLU A 142 25.75 16.75 -23.15
N ILE A 143 24.55 16.64 -22.55
CA ILE A 143 24.19 17.38 -21.33
C ILE A 143 24.04 16.46 -20.12
N THR A 144 23.32 15.34 -20.25
CA THR A 144 22.85 14.59 -19.06
C THR A 144 23.92 13.65 -18.51
N THR A 145 24.43 12.73 -19.33
CA THR A 145 25.47 11.76 -18.94
C THR A 145 26.67 12.40 -18.24
N PRO A 146 27.31 13.48 -18.75
CA PRO A 146 28.47 14.08 -18.09
C PRO A 146 28.15 14.86 -16.79
N HIS A 147 26.92 15.34 -16.58
CA HIS A 147 26.59 16.16 -15.40
C HIS A 147 25.75 15.42 -14.33
N LEU A 148 25.16 14.26 -14.66
CA LEU A 148 24.30 13.52 -13.74
C LEU A 148 25.08 12.91 -12.56
N SER A 149 26.25 12.32 -12.79
CA SER A 149 27.11 11.80 -11.70
C SER A 149 27.56 12.94 -10.75
N PRO A 150 28.12 14.06 -11.23
CA PRO A 150 28.39 15.25 -10.40
C PRO A 150 27.16 15.79 -9.65
N PHE A 151 25.97 15.74 -10.25
CA PHE A 151 24.72 16.11 -9.60
C PHE A 151 24.35 15.16 -8.45
N VAL A 152 24.39 13.84 -8.67
CA VAL A 152 24.13 12.84 -7.62
C VAL A 152 25.11 13.01 -6.45
N THR A 153 26.41 13.15 -6.73
CA THR A 153 27.44 13.45 -5.72
C THR A 153 27.12 14.74 -4.95
N SER A 154 26.73 15.81 -5.65
CA SER A 154 26.38 17.09 -5.02
C SER A 154 25.13 17.01 -4.15
N CYS A 155 24.12 16.26 -4.58
CA CYS A 155 22.90 16.03 -3.83
C CYS A 155 23.16 15.19 -2.57
N LEU A 156 23.91 14.08 -2.69
CA LEU A 156 24.27 13.26 -1.54
C LEU A 156 25.13 14.03 -0.54
N ALA A 157 26.07 14.85 -1.00
CA ALA A 157 26.90 15.73 -0.14
C ALA A 157 26.12 16.86 0.56
N LEU A 158 24.85 17.11 0.20
CA LEU A 158 23.95 18.05 0.90
C LEU A 158 23.12 17.37 2.00
N VAL A 159 22.97 16.04 2.00
CA VAL A 159 22.12 15.29 2.94
C VAL A 159 22.90 14.29 3.80
N SER A 160 24.12 13.90 3.41
CA SER A 160 25.00 13.07 4.23
C SER A 160 25.51 13.86 5.43
N SER A 161 25.17 13.45 6.66
CA SER A 161 25.70 14.07 7.87
C SER A 161 27.23 13.91 7.95
N LYS A 162 27.96 15.01 8.09
CA LYS A 162 29.42 15.04 8.08
C LYS A 162 30.03 14.66 9.43
N SER A 163 29.86 13.41 9.85
CA SER A 163 30.60 12.80 10.97
C SER A 163 30.42 13.44 12.37
N THR A 164 29.49 14.39 12.54
CA THR A 164 29.38 15.23 13.76
C THR A 164 28.07 15.04 14.53
N GLY A 165 27.47 13.85 14.47
CA GLY A 165 26.40 13.42 15.39
C GLY A 165 25.09 14.22 15.35
N LYS A 166 24.90 15.08 14.35
CA LYS A 166 23.71 15.93 14.20
C LYS A 166 23.12 15.78 12.81
N VAL A 167 21.97 15.09 12.74
CA VAL A 167 21.09 15.08 11.56
C VAL A 167 20.34 16.41 11.44
N LEU A 168 20.16 17.10 12.56
CA LEU A 168 19.38 18.34 12.79
C LEU A 168 19.73 19.58 11.95
N GLU A 169 20.84 19.62 11.20
CA GLU A 169 21.23 20.82 10.43
C GLU A 169 20.63 20.89 9.00
N VAL A 170 20.07 19.80 8.47
CA VAL A 170 19.50 19.77 7.11
C VAL A 170 17.97 19.81 7.17
N PRO A 171 17.29 20.86 6.65
CA PRO A 171 15.83 20.92 6.68
C PRO A 171 15.19 19.80 5.86
N ALA A 172 14.20 19.11 6.45
CA ALA A 172 13.51 17.96 5.86
C ALA A 172 13.05 18.16 4.40
N SER A 173 12.55 19.36 4.06
CA SER A 173 12.07 19.68 2.70
C SER A 173 13.19 19.82 1.65
N LEU A 174 14.46 19.96 2.05
CA LEU A 174 15.61 19.81 1.16
C LEU A 174 15.94 18.33 0.95
N THR A 175 15.93 17.53 2.03
CA THR A 175 16.16 16.08 1.98
C THR A 175 15.11 15.42 1.08
N GLU A 176 13.82 15.66 1.33
CA GLU A 176 12.68 15.21 0.51
C GLU A 176 12.88 15.53 -0.98
N ALA A 177 13.30 16.77 -1.30
CA ALA A 177 13.56 17.18 -2.67
C ALA A 177 14.80 16.51 -3.30
N VAL A 178 15.80 16.12 -2.50
CA VAL A 178 16.89 15.25 -2.96
C VAL A 178 16.36 13.84 -3.21
N LEU A 179 15.67 13.21 -2.26
CA LEU A 179 15.23 11.82 -2.37
C LEU A 179 14.28 11.65 -3.58
N GLY A 180 13.25 12.50 -3.69
CA GLY A 180 12.33 12.48 -4.83
C GLY A 180 13.00 12.79 -6.19
N ALA A 181 14.07 13.61 -6.21
CA ALA A 181 14.87 13.82 -7.41
C ALA A 181 15.64 12.56 -7.81
N LEU A 182 16.24 11.85 -6.84
CA LEU A 182 16.94 10.58 -7.10
C LEU A 182 15.94 9.48 -7.53
N SER A 183 14.77 9.36 -6.88
CA SER A 183 13.70 8.43 -7.28
C SER A 183 13.18 8.71 -8.70
N THR A 184 13.12 9.98 -9.10
CA THR A 184 12.72 10.36 -10.47
C THR A 184 13.77 9.98 -11.52
N LEU A 185 15.06 10.05 -11.19
CA LEU A 185 16.15 9.91 -12.17
C LEU A 185 16.74 8.48 -12.22
N MET A 186 16.68 7.73 -11.12
CA MET A 186 17.24 6.38 -11.02
C MET A 186 16.64 5.39 -12.03
N PRO A 187 15.31 5.29 -12.23
CA PRO A 187 14.72 4.38 -13.24
C PRO A 187 15.11 4.73 -14.68
N ARG A 188 15.46 6.00 -14.93
CA ARG A 188 15.82 6.53 -16.26
C ARG A 188 17.30 6.33 -16.58
N HIS A 189 18.16 6.27 -15.56
CA HIS A 189 19.62 6.21 -15.71
C HIS A 189 20.30 5.21 -14.74
N PRO A 190 19.80 3.97 -14.56
CA PRO A 190 20.21 3.09 -13.45
C PRO A 190 21.71 2.77 -13.43
N ALA A 191 22.34 2.67 -14.60
CA ALA A 191 23.78 2.43 -14.73
C ALA A 191 24.67 3.57 -14.15
N ILE A 192 24.16 4.81 -14.12
CA ILE A 192 24.86 5.97 -13.52
C ILE A 192 24.65 6.02 -12.00
N PHE A 193 23.53 5.48 -11.51
CA PHE A 193 23.22 5.39 -10.08
C PHE A 193 23.91 4.23 -9.36
N ARG A 194 24.21 3.13 -10.05
CA ARG A 194 24.89 1.93 -9.52
C ARG A 194 26.08 2.20 -8.58
N PRO A 195 27.10 3.02 -8.92
CA PRO A 195 28.23 3.29 -8.01
C PRO A 195 27.83 4.04 -6.72
N PHE A 196 26.68 4.71 -6.70
CA PHE A 196 26.18 5.45 -5.54
C PHE A 196 25.21 4.64 -4.66
N ALA A 197 24.83 3.41 -5.05
CA ALA A 197 23.76 2.66 -4.40
C ALA A 197 23.96 2.50 -2.87
N ASN A 198 25.17 2.19 -2.42
CA ASN A 198 25.47 2.05 -0.99
C ASN A 198 25.44 3.39 -0.24
N GLN A 199 25.88 4.49 -0.88
CA GLN A 199 25.78 5.83 -0.29
C GLN A 199 24.32 6.29 -0.18
N ILE A 200 23.48 5.91 -1.15
CA ILE A 200 22.03 6.17 -1.11
C ILE A 200 21.39 5.37 0.04
N ARG A 201 21.68 4.06 0.18
CA ARG A 201 21.21 3.23 1.31
C ARG A 201 21.54 3.85 2.67
N GLN A 202 22.79 4.27 2.86
CA GLN A 202 23.25 4.89 4.11
C GLN A 202 22.56 6.23 4.41
N VAL A 203 22.17 6.99 3.38
CA VAL A 203 21.40 8.23 3.51
C VAL A 203 19.92 7.98 3.76
N THR A 204 19.29 6.97 3.14
CA THR A 204 17.86 6.68 3.32
C THR A 204 17.54 5.94 4.62
N ARG A 205 18.43 5.04 5.10
CA ARG A 205 18.26 4.21 6.32
C ARG A 205 17.55 4.92 7.47
N VAL A 206 18.06 6.10 7.84
CA VAL A 206 17.59 6.87 9.02
C VAL A 206 16.20 7.51 8.85
N TYR A 207 15.59 7.41 7.67
CA TYR A 207 14.26 7.95 7.35
C TYR A 207 13.24 6.87 6.94
N VAL A 208 13.65 5.60 6.76
CA VAL A 208 12.75 4.50 6.34
C VAL A 208 11.82 4.05 7.48
N ALA A 209 12.40 3.81 8.66
CA ALA A 209 11.70 3.41 9.88
C ALA A 209 12.25 4.16 11.11
N PRO A 210 12.15 5.50 11.14
CA PRO A 210 12.63 6.33 12.25
C PRO A 210 11.80 6.13 13.50
N THR A 211 12.42 6.34 14.65
CA THR A 211 11.85 6.21 16.00
C THR A 211 12.12 7.49 16.81
N PHE A 212 11.42 7.73 17.91
CA PHE A 212 11.73 8.88 18.78
C PHE A 212 13.16 8.81 19.36
N CYS A 213 13.73 7.60 19.52
CA CYS A 213 15.12 7.38 19.93
C CYS A 213 16.15 8.01 18.97
N ASP A 214 15.82 8.20 17.69
CA ASP A 214 16.71 8.82 16.70
C ASP A 214 16.94 10.32 16.95
N GLY A 215 16.13 10.96 17.81
CA GLY A 215 16.35 12.33 18.29
C GLY A 215 15.96 13.45 17.31
N PHE A 216 15.23 13.14 16.24
CA PHE A 216 14.66 14.11 15.31
C PHE A 216 13.31 13.65 14.75
N PHE A 217 12.39 14.59 14.53
CA PHE A 217 11.09 14.29 13.93
C PHE A 217 11.20 14.16 12.40
N VAL A 218 10.60 13.10 11.84
CA VAL A 218 10.55 12.84 10.39
C VAL A 218 9.11 12.93 9.88
N PRO A 219 8.76 13.93 9.04
CA PRO A 219 7.45 14.01 8.40
C PRO A 219 7.17 12.80 7.50
N GLU A 220 5.91 12.36 7.39
CA GLU A 220 5.58 11.16 6.62
C GLU A 220 5.97 11.28 5.13
N SER A 221 5.84 12.47 4.51
CA SER A 221 6.31 12.72 3.13
C SER A 221 7.80 12.42 2.92
N LEU A 222 8.62 12.57 3.97
CA LEU A 222 10.03 12.23 3.96
C LEU A 222 10.26 10.72 4.18
N LYS A 223 9.42 10.06 5.01
CA LYS A 223 9.44 8.60 5.16
C LYS A 223 9.04 7.90 3.86
N GLU A 224 7.93 8.30 3.25
CA GLU A 224 7.47 7.88 1.91
C GLU A 224 8.58 8.07 0.86
N SER A 225 9.17 9.27 0.78
CA SER A 225 10.26 9.57 -0.17
C SER A 225 11.50 8.70 0.06
N ALA A 226 11.82 8.37 1.32
CA ALA A 226 12.95 7.51 1.66
C ALA A 226 12.68 6.03 1.38
N ARG A 227 11.50 5.52 1.73
CA ARG A 227 11.02 4.17 1.39
C ARG A 227 11.00 3.99 -0.12
N SER A 228 10.40 4.92 -0.87
CA SER A 228 10.38 4.90 -2.34
C SER A 228 11.79 4.84 -2.95
N LEU A 229 12.71 5.70 -2.52
CA LEU A 229 14.08 5.66 -3.04
C LEU A 229 14.80 4.36 -2.67
N ALA A 230 14.59 3.85 -1.46
CA ALA A 230 15.19 2.61 -0.98
C ALA A 230 14.68 1.39 -1.75
N VAL A 231 13.37 1.31 -2.04
CA VAL A 231 12.78 0.29 -2.94
C VAL A 231 13.44 0.37 -4.31
N LEU A 232 13.48 1.55 -4.94
CA LEU A 232 13.94 1.72 -6.33
C LEU A 232 15.38 1.29 -6.59
N LEU A 233 16.22 1.17 -5.55
CA LEU A 233 17.62 0.74 -5.68
C LEU A 233 17.81 -0.62 -6.38
N HIS A 234 16.83 -1.53 -6.32
CA HIS A 234 16.88 -2.80 -7.04
C HIS A 234 17.10 -2.62 -8.56
N GLN A 235 16.65 -1.50 -9.12
CA GLN A 235 16.80 -1.17 -10.55
C GLN A 235 18.24 -0.82 -10.92
N THR A 236 19.11 -0.53 -9.95
CA THR A 236 20.54 -0.27 -10.19
C THR A 236 21.37 -1.55 -10.35
N ALA A 237 20.79 -2.72 -10.09
CA ALA A 237 21.45 -4.02 -10.21
C ALA A 237 22.10 -4.26 -11.60
N PRO A 238 23.17 -5.08 -11.70
CA PRO A 238 23.79 -5.44 -12.98
C PRO A 238 22.95 -6.47 -13.76
N LYS A 239 23.21 -6.61 -15.08
CA LYS A 239 22.82 -7.77 -15.91
C LYS A 239 21.36 -8.27 -15.76
N ASN A 240 20.40 -7.38 -15.53
CA ASN A 240 18.98 -7.68 -15.32
C ASN A 240 18.64 -8.47 -14.03
N THR A 241 19.54 -8.60 -13.06
CA THR A 241 19.27 -9.25 -11.75
C THR A 241 18.41 -8.37 -10.82
N SER A 242 17.71 -7.37 -11.35
CA SER A 242 16.87 -6.42 -10.60
C SER A 242 15.68 -7.09 -9.91
N GLY A 243 15.12 -8.15 -10.49
CA GLY A 243 14.06 -8.93 -9.85
C GLY A 243 14.57 -9.86 -8.75
N GLU A 244 15.81 -10.34 -8.86
CA GLU A 244 16.47 -11.15 -7.83
C GLU A 244 16.84 -10.28 -6.62
N GLU A 245 17.42 -9.09 -6.86
CA GLU A 245 17.71 -8.09 -5.82
C GLU A 245 16.41 -7.60 -5.15
N TRP A 246 15.33 -7.34 -5.90
CA TRP A 246 14.02 -6.99 -5.30
C TRP A 246 13.51 -8.11 -4.38
N GLY A 247 13.50 -9.36 -4.85
CA GLY A 247 13.06 -10.51 -4.05
C GLY A 247 13.95 -10.79 -2.85
N LYS A 248 15.26 -10.48 -2.96
CA LYS A 248 16.21 -10.54 -1.85
C LYS A 248 15.90 -9.47 -0.80
N ASN A 249 15.75 -8.21 -1.20
CA ASN A 249 15.41 -7.11 -0.30
C ASN A 249 14.13 -7.39 0.48
N VAL A 250 13.09 -7.96 -0.16
CA VAL A 250 11.84 -8.36 0.51
C VAL A 250 12.07 -9.47 1.53
N ARG A 251 12.90 -10.48 1.24
CA ARG A 251 13.27 -11.54 2.22
C ARG A 251 14.06 -11.00 3.40
N GLU A 252 15.01 -10.11 3.15
CA GLU A 252 15.81 -9.47 4.20
C GLU A 252 14.96 -8.54 5.08
N LEU A 253 14.00 -7.82 4.48
CA LEU A 253 13.02 -7.00 5.21
C LEU A 253 12.07 -7.84 6.05
N VAL A 254 11.53 -8.95 5.54
CA VAL A 254 10.69 -9.90 6.32
C VAL A 254 11.49 -10.43 7.52
N LYS A 255 12.77 -10.78 7.35
CA LYS A 255 13.65 -11.21 8.44
C LYS A 255 13.87 -10.11 9.49
N GLU A 256 14.07 -8.86 9.08
CA GLU A 256 14.23 -7.71 10.00
C GLU A 256 12.93 -7.41 10.75
N ILE A 257 11.77 -7.53 10.09
CA ILE A 257 10.46 -7.39 10.76
C ILE A 257 10.30 -8.48 11.81
N HIS A 258 10.58 -9.75 11.50
CA HIS A 258 10.55 -10.81 12.52
C HIS A 258 11.54 -10.55 13.67
N ALA A 259 12.79 -10.14 13.39
CA ALA A 259 13.77 -9.83 14.43
C ALA A 259 13.37 -8.64 15.33
N THR A 260 12.65 -7.66 14.76
CA THR A 260 12.00 -6.59 15.53
C THR A 260 10.82 -7.12 16.34
N THR A 261 10.04 -8.04 15.75
CA THR A 261 8.86 -8.66 16.37
C THR A 261 9.26 -9.51 17.57
N ASP A 262 10.32 -10.31 17.47
CA ASP A 262 10.91 -11.07 18.59
C ASP A 262 11.06 -10.17 19.83
N GLN A 263 11.74 -9.03 19.68
CA GLN A 263 11.99 -8.08 20.77
C GLN A 263 10.71 -7.37 21.27
N VAL A 264 9.80 -6.99 20.37
CA VAL A 264 8.55 -6.28 20.72
C VAL A 264 7.52 -7.22 21.37
N TYR A 265 7.49 -8.50 20.99
CA TYR A 265 6.55 -9.50 21.48
C TYR A 265 7.11 -10.35 22.65
N ARG A 266 8.36 -10.16 23.07
CA ARG A 266 9.05 -10.87 24.19
C ARG A 266 8.28 -10.96 25.51
N ALA A 267 7.30 -10.08 25.71
CA ALA A 267 6.35 -10.09 26.82
C ALA A 267 5.37 -11.28 26.82
N VAL A 268 5.28 -11.99 25.69
CA VAL A 268 4.36 -13.08 25.39
C VAL A 268 5.17 -14.30 24.92
N VAL A 269 4.76 -15.49 25.35
CA VAL A 269 5.19 -16.76 24.77
C VAL A 269 4.23 -17.05 23.63
N GLU A 270 4.68 -16.87 22.40
CA GLU A 270 3.90 -17.10 21.19
C GLU A 270 3.60 -18.59 20.99
N ASP A 271 2.33 -18.94 20.74
CA ASP A 271 1.90 -20.27 20.30
C ASP A 271 1.95 -20.42 18.74
N TRP A 272 2.59 -19.47 18.04
CA TRP A 272 2.80 -19.49 16.59
C TRP A 272 4.09 -20.26 16.22
N GLU A 273 3.99 -21.14 15.24
CA GLU A 273 5.13 -21.82 14.61
C GLU A 273 5.19 -21.43 13.11
N SER A 274 6.37 -21.08 12.61
CA SER A 274 6.55 -20.57 11.24
C SER A 274 6.32 -21.65 10.18
N ALA A 275 5.31 -21.44 9.33
CA ALA A 275 5.12 -22.25 8.13
C ALA A 275 6.20 -21.97 7.05
N ALA A 276 6.90 -20.84 7.15
CA ALA A 276 8.00 -20.46 6.26
C ALA A 276 9.39 -20.96 6.72
N GLY A 277 9.50 -21.57 7.91
CA GLY A 277 10.78 -22.03 8.48
C GLY A 277 11.63 -20.92 9.12
N TYR A 278 11.01 -19.80 9.54
CA TYR A 278 11.67 -18.83 10.41
C TYR A 278 11.85 -19.40 11.83
N VAL A 279 13.02 -19.17 12.41
CA VAL A 279 13.35 -19.55 13.80
C VAL A 279 13.55 -18.27 14.61
N PRO A 280 12.75 -18.02 15.68
CA PRO A 280 12.92 -16.88 16.58
C PRO A 280 14.32 -16.81 17.18
N GLN A 281 14.82 -15.60 17.39
CA GLN A 281 16.11 -15.38 18.02
C GLN A 281 16.02 -15.52 19.55
N PRO A 282 17.05 -16.06 20.23
CA PRO A 282 17.08 -16.08 21.69
C PRO A 282 17.24 -14.65 22.23
N ILE A 283 16.33 -14.25 23.11
CA ILE A 283 16.28 -12.91 23.72
C ILE A 283 16.78 -12.99 25.16
N ASP A 284 17.71 -12.12 25.55
CA ASP A 284 17.97 -11.93 26.99
C ASP A 284 16.86 -11.05 27.60
N VAL A 285 16.06 -11.68 28.46
CA VAL A 285 14.95 -11.06 29.17
C VAL A 285 15.43 -10.10 30.27
N ASN A 286 16.70 -10.19 30.69
CA ASN A 286 17.30 -9.32 31.69
C ASN A 286 17.80 -7.99 31.10
N GLU A 287 17.95 -7.88 29.78
CA GLU A 287 18.34 -6.64 29.11
C GLU A 287 17.14 -5.74 28.81
N GLU A 288 17.39 -4.43 28.70
CA GLU A 288 16.40 -3.46 28.25
C GLU A 288 15.94 -3.80 26.82
N LEU A 289 14.63 -3.69 26.56
CA LEU A 289 14.05 -3.99 25.25
C LEU A 289 14.70 -3.08 24.20
N HIS A 290 15.39 -3.68 23.22
CA HIS A 290 16.17 -2.92 22.24
C HIS A 290 16.24 -3.62 20.87
N GLY A 291 16.72 -2.91 19.86
CA GLY A 291 17.02 -3.51 18.56
C GLY A 291 17.69 -2.54 17.59
N GLY A 292 17.80 -2.96 16.32
CA GLY A 292 18.70 -2.32 15.35
C GLY A 292 20.16 -2.52 15.74
N GLY A 293 21.09 -1.77 15.13
CA GLY A 293 22.50 -2.02 15.39
C GLY A 293 23.48 -0.91 15.02
N LYS A 294 24.73 -1.13 15.43
CA LYS A 294 25.86 -0.20 15.33
C LYS A 294 26.66 -0.36 14.02
N SER A 295 26.37 -1.39 13.22
CA SER A 295 26.96 -1.53 11.88
C SER A 295 26.40 -0.47 10.93
N LYS A 296 27.04 -0.30 9.77
CA LYS A 296 26.62 0.64 8.72
C LYS A 296 25.41 0.14 7.93
N ASP A 297 25.09 -1.15 8.02
CA ASP A 297 24.10 -1.82 7.19
C ASP A 297 22.81 -2.22 7.94
N ASP A 298 22.80 -2.22 9.29
CA ASP A 298 21.62 -2.44 10.14
C ASP A 298 20.57 -1.30 9.99
N TYR A 299 19.51 -1.28 10.81
CA TYR A 299 18.73 -0.05 11.08
C TYR A 299 19.25 0.69 12.32
N PRO A 300 18.90 1.98 12.56
CA PRO A 300 19.37 2.71 13.74
C PRO A 300 18.99 2.00 15.04
N ALA A 301 19.86 2.08 16.06
CA ALA A 301 19.59 1.46 17.36
C ALA A 301 18.44 2.17 18.09
N TRP A 302 17.57 1.41 18.74
CA TRP A 302 16.37 1.89 19.45
C TRP A 302 16.18 1.13 20.76
N THR A 303 15.47 1.73 21.72
CA THR A 303 15.22 1.16 23.06
C THR A 303 13.80 1.49 23.56
N GLY A 304 13.21 0.56 24.29
CA GLY A 304 11.84 0.67 24.82
C GLY A 304 10.75 0.19 23.85
N ILE A 305 9.61 -0.24 24.42
CA ILE A 305 8.50 -0.85 23.69
C ILE A 305 7.92 0.07 22.60
N ASP A 306 7.72 1.35 22.93
CA ASP A 306 7.15 2.35 22.01
C ASP A 306 8.03 2.56 20.76
N ALA A 307 9.35 2.57 20.92
CA ALA A 307 10.28 2.72 19.80
C ALA A 307 10.34 1.44 18.93
N GLY A 308 10.13 0.28 19.54
CA GLY A 308 9.99 -0.98 18.83
C GLY A 308 8.71 -1.06 18.00
N LEU A 309 7.59 -0.54 18.54
CA LEU A 309 6.32 -0.40 17.84
C LEU A 309 6.43 0.60 16.67
N GLU A 310 7.08 1.77 16.87
CA GLU A 310 7.38 2.71 15.78
C GLU A 310 8.28 2.09 14.70
N ARG A 311 9.32 1.33 15.10
CA ARG A 311 10.22 0.62 14.18
C ARG A 311 9.45 -0.43 13.37
N LEU A 312 8.64 -1.25 14.04
CA LEU A 312 7.81 -2.29 13.44
C LEU A 312 6.83 -1.70 12.41
N GLN A 313 6.09 -0.64 12.78
CA GLN A 313 5.20 0.07 11.87
C GLN A 313 5.96 0.71 10.68
N GLY A 314 7.15 1.26 10.93
CA GLY A 314 8.01 1.83 9.90
C GLY A 314 8.54 0.80 8.89
N LEU A 315 8.82 -0.42 9.34
CA LEU A 315 9.24 -1.54 8.48
C LEU A 315 8.05 -2.15 7.72
N LEU A 316 6.86 -2.26 8.32
CA LEU A 316 5.63 -2.67 7.63
C LEU A 316 5.27 -1.70 6.49
N GLY A 317 5.31 -0.39 6.73
CA GLY A 317 5.13 0.62 5.67
C GLY A 317 6.24 0.59 4.60
N TYR A 318 7.43 0.08 4.91
CA TYR A 318 8.47 -0.16 3.90
C TYR A 318 8.22 -1.44 3.09
N LEU A 319 7.59 -2.46 3.68
CA LEU A 319 7.16 -3.68 2.98
C LEU A 319 6.00 -3.38 2.01
N GLU A 320 5.02 -2.58 2.45
CA GLU A 320 3.95 -2.05 1.62
C GLU A 320 4.49 -1.30 0.38
N GLU A 321 5.49 -0.43 0.57
CA GLU A 321 6.04 0.41 -0.50
C GLU A 321 6.78 -0.38 -1.59
N HIS A 322 7.22 -1.62 -1.31
CA HIS A 322 7.75 -2.54 -2.33
C HIS A 322 6.68 -2.96 -3.34
N PHE A 323 5.40 -2.99 -2.95
CA PHE A 323 4.27 -3.39 -3.79
C PHE A 323 3.61 -2.20 -4.50
N ARG A 324 3.61 -1.00 -3.89
CA ARG A 324 3.15 0.25 -4.53
C ARG A 324 3.96 0.60 -5.79
N HIS A 325 5.24 0.24 -5.83
CA HIS A 325 6.11 0.50 -6.99
C HIS A 325 5.87 -0.44 -8.18
N HIS A 326 6.20 0.04 -9.37
CA HIS A 326 6.20 -0.74 -10.61
C HIS A 326 7.63 -1.15 -10.98
N THR A 327 7.84 -2.43 -11.24
CA THR A 327 9.13 -3.00 -11.63
C THR A 327 9.27 -3.04 -13.16
N ALA A 328 10.49 -2.83 -13.68
CA ALA A 328 10.75 -2.91 -15.13
C ALA A 328 10.84 -4.35 -15.65
N THR A 329 10.99 -5.32 -14.75
CA THR A 329 11.00 -6.77 -15.00
C THR A 329 9.93 -7.42 -14.14
N ALA A 330 9.47 -8.62 -14.53
CA ALA A 330 8.73 -9.48 -13.61
C ALA A 330 9.57 -9.79 -12.35
N VAL A 331 8.90 -10.00 -11.22
CA VAL A 331 9.53 -10.35 -9.94
C VAL A 331 8.80 -11.51 -9.28
N THR A 332 9.53 -12.38 -8.59
CA THR A 332 8.95 -13.48 -7.82
C THR A 332 8.58 -12.97 -6.42
N VAL A 333 7.28 -12.78 -6.18
CA VAL A 333 6.78 -12.39 -4.85
C VAL A 333 6.79 -13.62 -3.92
N PRO A 334 7.49 -13.59 -2.78
CA PRO A 334 7.51 -14.71 -1.83
C PRO A 334 6.27 -14.67 -0.92
N VAL A 335 5.07 -14.83 -1.49
CA VAL A 335 3.81 -14.55 -0.77
C VAL A 335 3.69 -15.34 0.55
N GLY A 336 4.08 -16.62 0.56
CA GLY A 336 3.98 -17.47 1.75
C GLY A 336 4.77 -16.97 2.97
N ILE A 337 5.98 -16.41 2.78
CA ILE A 337 6.76 -15.88 3.92
C ILE A 337 6.19 -14.56 4.44
N ILE A 338 5.49 -13.82 3.57
CA ILE A 338 4.83 -12.58 3.95
C ILE A 338 3.56 -12.90 4.73
N ASP A 339 2.74 -13.85 4.26
CA ASP A 339 1.51 -14.26 4.94
C ASP A 339 1.79 -14.94 6.29
N ASP A 340 2.88 -15.71 6.41
CA ASP A 340 3.37 -16.29 7.67
C ASP A 340 3.77 -15.19 8.68
N LEU A 341 4.48 -14.14 8.22
CA LEU A 341 4.81 -12.96 9.03
C LEU A 341 3.56 -12.16 9.44
N LEU A 342 2.65 -11.88 8.51
CA LEU A 342 1.42 -11.12 8.81
C LEU A 342 0.51 -11.91 9.76
N THR A 343 0.45 -13.24 9.60
CA THR A 343 -0.21 -14.17 10.53
C THR A 343 0.40 -14.10 11.92
N ARG A 344 1.74 -14.15 12.05
CA ARG A 344 2.43 -13.97 13.36
C ARG A 344 2.04 -12.66 14.02
N LEU A 345 2.13 -11.56 13.29
CA LEU A 345 1.82 -10.22 13.81
C LEU A 345 0.36 -10.10 14.27
N MET A 346 -0.56 -10.77 13.59
CA MET A 346 -1.99 -10.85 13.92
C MET A 346 -2.33 -11.98 14.91
N SER A 347 -1.36 -12.75 15.42
CA SER A 347 -1.59 -13.90 16.33
C SER A 347 -1.64 -13.54 17.82
N ILE A 348 -1.29 -12.30 18.19
CA ILE A 348 -1.35 -11.80 19.57
C ILE A 348 -2.54 -10.83 19.74
N ALA A 349 -3.29 -11.01 20.82
CA ALA A 349 -4.45 -10.20 21.19
C ALA A 349 -4.37 -9.75 22.67
N ALA A 350 -4.81 -8.53 22.95
CA ALA A 350 -4.87 -7.98 24.30
C ALA A 350 -5.87 -8.77 25.18
N PRO A 351 -5.47 -9.27 26.36
CA PRO A 351 -6.35 -10.04 27.24
C PRO A 351 -7.63 -9.27 27.63
N GLN A 352 -8.79 -9.90 27.43
CA GLN A 352 -10.08 -9.28 27.75
C GLN A 352 -10.40 -9.38 29.25
N PRO A 353 -10.92 -8.32 29.90
CA PRO A 353 -11.24 -8.33 31.32
C PRO A 353 -12.49 -9.19 31.60
N SER A 354 -12.29 -10.44 32.02
CA SER A 354 -13.39 -11.34 32.40
C SER A 354 -13.98 -10.96 33.77
N LYS A 355 -15.31 -11.05 33.89
CA LYS A 355 -16.06 -10.76 35.14
C LYS A 355 -15.66 -11.68 36.31
N ASN A 356 -15.02 -12.83 36.03
CA ASN A 356 -14.74 -13.90 37.01
C ASN A 356 -13.25 -14.03 37.38
N GLY A 357 -12.38 -13.12 36.96
CA GLY A 357 -10.95 -13.10 37.32
C GLY A 357 -10.07 -14.16 36.63
N SER A 358 -10.65 -15.28 36.17
CA SER A 358 -10.03 -16.13 35.16
C SER A 358 -10.08 -15.43 33.80
N GLY A 359 -8.95 -14.86 33.37
CA GLY A 359 -8.81 -14.30 32.02
C GLY A 359 -8.91 -15.40 30.97
N GLN A 360 -10.08 -15.57 30.34
CA GLN A 360 -10.28 -16.54 29.26
C GLN A 360 -9.72 -16.02 27.94
N GLY A 361 -8.39 -16.14 27.83
CA GLY A 361 -7.61 -16.07 26.61
C GLY A 361 -6.26 -16.68 26.95
N GLY A 362 -5.91 -17.80 26.32
CA GLY A 362 -4.81 -18.69 26.75
C GLY A 362 -3.39 -18.13 26.64
N MET A 363 -3.24 -16.83 26.41
CA MET A 363 -2.00 -16.13 26.13
C MET A 363 -1.02 -16.27 27.31
N ARG A 364 0.05 -17.05 27.08
CA ARG A 364 1.10 -17.30 28.07
C ARG A 364 1.99 -16.06 28.18
N LEU A 365 1.92 -15.33 29.29
CA LEU A 365 2.73 -14.13 29.50
C LEU A 365 4.10 -14.49 30.09
N HIS A 366 5.17 -13.84 29.62
CA HIS A 366 6.51 -14.10 30.15
C HIS A 366 6.65 -13.53 31.57
N PRO A 367 6.94 -14.34 32.60
CA PRO A 367 6.77 -13.93 34.00
C PRO A 367 7.83 -12.93 34.50
N ALA A 368 8.98 -12.84 33.83
CA ALA A 368 10.04 -11.91 34.15
C ALA A 368 9.91 -10.53 33.47
N ILE A 369 8.96 -10.35 32.55
CA ILE A 369 8.72 -9.05 31.90
C ILE A 369 7.82 -8.17 32.79
N SER A 370 8.14 -6.87 32.82
CA SER A 370 7.44 -5.86 33.61
C SER A 370 5.94 -5.77 33.26
N ARG A 371 5.15 -5.11 34.12
CA ARG A 371 3.73 -4.88 33.81
C ARG A 371 3.59 -3.76 32.76
N GLU A 372 4.46 -2.78 32.89
CA GLU A 372 4.54 -1.55 32.13
C GLU A 372 4.85 -1.84 30.64
N GLU A 373 5.79 -2.75 30.37
CA GLU A 373 6.13 -3.20 29.00
C GLU A 373 4.96 -3.96 28.35
N ARG A 374 4.25 -4.79 29.13
CA ARG A 374 3.03 -5.49 28.67
C ARG A 374 1.89 -4.53 28.35
N GLU A 375 1.64 -3.54 29.21
CA GLU A 375 0.60 -2.54 28.98
C GLU A 375 0.95 -1.62 27.81
N GLY A 376 2.24 -1.30 27.60
CA GLY A 376 2.74 -0.66 26.39
C GLY A 376 2.43 -1.48 25.12
N LEU A 377 2.80 -2.76 25.09
CA LEU A 377 2.47 -3.67 23.98
C LEU A 377 0.97 -3.70 23.67
N TRP A 378 0.12 -3.84 24.69
CA TRP A 378 -1.35 -3.84 24.51
C TRP A 378 -1.88 -2.52 23.95
N SER A 379 -1.26 -1.39 24.26
CA SER A 379 -1.63 -0.09 23.68
C SER A 379 -1.18 0.07 22.23
N GLY A 380 -0.08 -0.60 21.83
CA GLY A 380 0.48 -0.55 20.48
C GLY A 380 -0.15 -1.51 19.47
N LEU A 381 -0.66 -2.67 19.91
CA LEU A 381 -1.20 -3.71 19.01
C LEU A 381 -2.19 -3.20 17.93
N PRO A 382 -3.16 -2.28 18.21
CA PRO A 382 -4.05 -1.77 17.17
C PRO A 382 -3.32 -1.10 16.00
N GLN A 383 -2.21 -0.39 16.27
CA GLN A 383 -1.40 0.25 15.25
C GLN A 383 -0.62 -0.79 14.43
N THR A 384 -0.08 -1.83 15.06
CA THR A 384 0.56 -2.96 14.38
C THR A 384 -0.41 -3.69 13.45
N TYR A 385 -1.64 -3.95 13.90
CA TYR A 385 -2.67 -4.55 13.06
C TYR A 385 -3.03 -3.66 11.86
N VAL A 386 -3.10 -2.33 12.04
CA VAL A 386 -3.31 -1.39 10.92
C VAL A 386 -2.17 -1.51 9.89
N GLY A 387 -0.91 -1.58 10.33
CA GLY A 387 0.24 -1.82 9.44
C GLY A 387 0.17 -3.15 8.70
N VAL A 388 -0.34 -4.21 9.32
CA VAL A 388 -0.61 -5.49 8.65
C VAL A 388 -1.74 -5.36 7.62
N MET A 389 -2.81 -4.63 7.94
CA MET A 389 -3.92 -4.38 7.01
C MET A 389 -3.53 -3.49 5.83
N ASP A 390 -2.58 -2.56 5.99
CA ASP A 390 -1.96 -1.83 4.87
C ASP A 390 -1.24 -2.78 3.91
N VAL A 391 -0.41 -3.70 4.43
CA VAL A 391 0.30 -4.70 3.60
C VAL A 391 -0.69 -5.67 2.93
N TYR A 392 -1.71 -6.16 3.65
CA TYR A 392 -2.76 -6.99 3.02
C TYR A 392 -3.55 -6.22 1.96
N GLY A 393 -3.90 -4.95 2.20
CA GLY A 393 -4.62 -4.11 1.25
C GLY A 393 -3.88 -3.93 -0.08
N ILE A 394 -2.58 -3.60 -0.04
CA ILE A 394 -1.78 -3.50 -1.27
C ILE A 394 -1.54 -4.87 -1.93
N LEU A 395 -1.43 -5.97 -1.16
CA LEU A 395 -1.37 -7.31 -1.74
C LEU A 395 -2.67 -7.69 -2.49
N ILE A 396 -3.84 -7.37 -1.92
CA ILE A 396 -5.14 -7.57 -2.58
C ILE A 396 -5.23 -6.73 -3.86
N GLU A 397 -4.86 -5.44 -3.81
CA GLU A 397 -4.88 -4.55 -4.98
C GLU A 397 -3.96 -5.06 -6.11
N ARG A 398 -2.78 -5.59 -5.77
CA ARG A 398 -1.75 -5.97 -6.74
C ARG A 398 -1.86 -7.42 -7.24
N LEU A 399 -2.40 -8.34 -6.44
CA LEU A 399 -2.60 -9.74 -6.80
C LEU A 399 -4.01 -10.04 -7.33
N GLN A 400 -5.03 -9.24 -6.95
CA GLN A 400 -6.42 -9.38 -7.38
C GLN A 400 -6.92 -10.83 -7.15
N HIS A 401 -7.52 -11.49 -8.15
CA HIS A 401 -7.99 -12.88 -8.06
C HIS A 401 -6.91 -13.90 -7.66
N ASN A 402 -5.61 -13.60 -7.78
CA ASN A 402 -4.55 -14.49 -7.31
C ASN A 402 -4.42 -14.51 -5.77
N PHE A 403 -5.05 -13.57 -5.05
CA PHE A 403 -5.12 -13.57 -3.59
C PHE A 403 -6.22 -14.50 -3.02
N THR A 404 -7.08 -15.06 -3.88
CA THR A 404 -8.29 -15.83 -3.46
C THR A 404 -7.97 -16.99 -2.48
N SER A 405 -6.81 -17.63 -2.60
CA SER A 405 -6.40 -18.71 -1.69
C SER A 405 -6.04 -18.26 -0.27
N LEU A 406 -5.76 -16.97 -0.07
CA LEU A 406 -5.40 -16.37 1.23
C LEU A 406 -6.54 -15.51 1.81
N ALA A 407 -7.49 -15.09 0.96
CA ALA A 407 -8.61 -14.23 1.30
C ALA A 407 -9.39 -14.68 2.56
N GLN A 408 -9.71 -15.98 2.69
CA GLN A 408 -10.41 -16.47 3.88
C GLN A 408 -9.53 -16.41 5.14
N GLY A 409 -8.26 -16.80 5.05
CA GLY A 409 -7.34 -16.75 6.20
C GLY A 409 -7.16 -15.32 6.72
N CYS A 410 -6.94 -14.38 5.80
CA CYS A 410 -6.87 -12.94 6.09
C CYS A 410 -8.16 -12.42 6.76
N LEU A 411 -9.34 -12.81 6.26
CA LEU A 411 -10.64 -12.44 6.86
C LEU A 411 -10.81 -13.00 8.28
N ASP A 412 -10.49 -14.27 8.49
CA ASP A 412 -10.58 -14.92 9.81
C ASP A 412 -9.60 -14.27 10.81
N GLN A 413 -8.39 -13.87 10.39
CA GLN A 413 -7.41 -13.15 11.23
C GLN A 413 -7.88 -11.74 11.60
N ILE A 414 -8.33 -10.93 10.63
CA ILE A 414 -8.86 -9.57 10.89
C ILE A 414 -10.07 -9.63 11.84
N THR A 415 -10.92 -10.65 11.68
CA THR A 415 -12.08 -10.90 12.53
C THR A 415 -11.66 -11.28 13.96
N TRP A 416 -10.60 -12.08 14.11
CA TRP A 416 -10.04 -12.46 15.41
C TRP A 416 -9.45 -11.24 16.16
N THR A 417 -8.61 -10.44 15.50
CA THR A 417 -8.03 -9.22 16.10
C THR A 417 -9.09 -8.16 16.41
N PHE A 418 -10.24 -8.17 15.71
CA PHE A 418 -11.28 -7.14 15.84
C PHE A 418 -11.78 -6.96 17.28
N ARG A 419 -11.93 -8.04 18.06
CA ARG A 419 -12.35 -7.95 19.46
C ARG A 419 -11.39 -7.10 20.32
N SER A 420 -10.10 -7.07 19.99
CA SER A 420 -9.05 -6.28 20.65
C SER A 420 -8.94 -4.87 20.06
N GLY A 421 -8.86 -4.77 18.72
CA GLY A 421 -8.62 -3.50 18.02
C GLY A 421 -9.80 -2.53 18.03
N LYS A 422 -11.05 -3.00 18.25
CA LYS A 422 -12.29 -2.21 18.13
C LYS A 422 -12.34 -0.86 18.87
N GLN A 423 -11.53 -0.63 19.90
CA GLN A 423 -11.54 0.66 20.60
C GLN A 423 -10.92 1.78 19.75
N ASP A 424 -9.94 1.46 18.91
CA ASP A 424 -9.25 2.43 18.07
C ASP A 424 -10.04 2.76 16.80
N GLU A 425 -10.14 4.06 16.47
CA GLU A 425 -10.93 4.54 15.33
C GLU A 425 -10.26 4.19 13.99
N GLN A 426 -8.94 4.37 13.88
CA GLN A 426 -8.18 4.08 12.66
C GLN A 426 -8.20 2.58 12.34
N TYR A 427 -8.08 1.72 13.35
CA TYR A 427 -8.28 0.28 13.24
C TYR A 427 -9.66 -0.08 12.66
N ARG A 428 -10.75 0.50 13.20
CA ARG A 428 -12.10 0.18 12.71
C ARG A 428 -12.29 0.59 11.25
N SER A 429 -11.82 1.78 10.87
CA SER A 429 -11.85 2.25 9.47
C SER A 429 -11.14 1.25 8.55
N LYS A 430 -9.91 0.88 8.93
CA LYS A 430 -9.04 0.02 8.11
C LYS A 430 -9.56 -1.41 8.00
N ALA A 431 -10.09 -1.96 9.10
CA ALA A 431 -10.72 -3.27 9.11
C ALA A 431 -11.94 -3.31 8.18
N TYR A 432 -12.79 -2.26 8.18
CA TYR A 432 -13.94 -2.20 7.29
C TYR A 432 -13.54 -2.08 5.82
N ASP A 433 -12.55 -1.22 5.48
CA ASP A 433 -12.02 -1.08 4.12
C ASP A 433 -11.44 -2.40 3.57
N VAL A 434 -10.63 -3.09 4.38
CA VAL A 434 -9.97 -4.33 3.95
C VAL A 434 -10.97 -5.49 3.88
N ILE A 435 -11.91 -5.62 4.81
CA ILE A 435 -12.99 -6.61 4.70
C ILE A 435 -13.85 -6.35 3.45
N ALA A 436 -14.15 -5.10 3.11
CA ALA A 436 -14.90 -4.75 1.91
C ALA A 436 -14.19 -5.16 0.60
N THR A 437 -12.85 -5.16 0.58
CA THR A 437 -12.06 -5.65 -0.58
C THR A 437 -11.84 -7.17 -0.58
N ILE A 438 -11.85 -7.83 0.59
CA ILE A 438 -11.71 -9.29 0.72
C ILE A 438 -13.00 -10.05 0.40
N LEU A 439 -14.16 -9.59 0.88
CA LEU A 439 -15.44 -10.32 0.73
C LEU A 439 -15.75 -10.73 -0.73
N PRO A 440 -15.54 -9.89 -1.77
CA PRO A 440 -15.73 -10.28 -3.17
C PRO A 440 -14.90 -11.48 -3.65
N LEU A 441 -13.80 -11.83 -2.95
CA LEU A 441 -12.93 -12.95 -3.31
C LEU A 441 -13.37 -14.28 -2.67
N CYS A 442 -13.91 -14.28 -1.44
CA CYS A 442 -14.15 -15.52 -0.69
C CYS A 442 -15.58 -15.71 -0.14
N ALA A 443 -16.45 -14.68 -0.11
CA ALA A 443 -17.69 -14.72 0.67
C ALA A 443 -18.64 -15.87 0.33
N SER A 444 -18.74 -16.27 -0.94
CA SER A 444 -19.58 -17.39 -1.39
C SER A 444 -19.12 -18.77 -0.91
N GLY A 445 -17.85 -18.90 -0.48
CA GLY A 445 -17.30 -20.13 0.09
C GLY A 445 -17.27 -20.16 1.62
N LEU A 446 -17.68 -19.10 2.31
CA LEU A 446 -17.51 -19.00 3.77
C LEU A 446 -18.41 -20.00 4.54
N PRO A 447 -17.83 -20.85 5.40
CA PRO A 447 -18.60 -21.73 6.28
C PRO A 447 -19.23 -20.92 7.42
N LYS A 448 -20.35 -21.40 8.01
CA LYS A 448 -21.05 -20.68 9.10
C LYS A 448 -20.10 -20.17 10.21
N PRO A 449 -19.14 -20.96 10.75
CA PRO A 449 -18.27 -20.49 11.83
C PRO A 449 -17.41 -19.26 11.52
N SER A 450 -17.00 -19.04 10.25
CA SER A 450 -16.28 -17.80 9.88
C SER A 450 -17.23 -16.59 9.82
N ILE A 451 -18.50 -16.80 9.45
CA ILE A 451 -19.55 -15.77 9.46
C ILE A 451 -19.97 -15.45 10.90
N ASP A 452 -20.08 -16.47 11.75
CA ASP A 452 -20.41 -16.36 13.17
C ASP A 452 -19.39 -15.49 13.91
N ARG A 453 -18.09 -15.75 13.71
CA ARG A 453 -17.00 -14.88 14.21
C ARG A 453 -17.15 -13.42 13.74
N MET A 454 -17.52 -13.22 12.46
CA MET A 454 -17.67 -11.91 11.84
C MET A 454 -18.89 -11.11 12.36
N THR A 455 -19.81 -11.74 13.12
CA THR A 455 -20.91 -11.04 13.81
C THR A 455 -20.42 -9.87 14.67
N SER A 456 -19.25 -10.00 15.30
CA SER A 456 -18.63 -8.91 16.09
C SER A 456 -18.28 -7.67 15.24
N VAL A 457 -17.86 -7.86 14.00
CA VAL A 457 -17.59 -6.80 13.01
C VAL A 457 -18.90 -6.20 12.49
N ILE A 458 -19.87 -7.06 12.15
CA ILE A 458 -21.20 -6.66 11.64
C ILE A 458 -21.91 -5.75 12.65
N VAL A 459 -21.98 -6.17 13.91
CA VAL A 459 -22.64 -5.42 14.99
C VAL A 459 -21.90 -4.12 15.33
N ALA A 460 -20.56 -4.07 15.17
CA ALA A 460 -19.81 -2.82 15.32
C ALA A 460 -20.08 -1.84 14.16
N CYS A 461 -20.09 -2.32 12.91
CA CYS A 461 -20.45 -1.53 11.74
C CYS A 461 -21.87 -0.95 11.88
N CYS A 462 -22.83 -1.75 12.36
CA CYS A 462 -24.19 -1.30 12.66
C CYS A 462 -24.22 -0.17 13.70
N LYS A 463 -23.40 -0.25 14.76
CA LYS A 463 -23.33 0.77 15.82
C LYS A 463 -22.79 2.10 15.31
N GLU A 464 -21.68 2.10 14.57
CA GLU A 464 -21.08 3.31 13.98
C GLU A 464 -22.09 4.10 13.13
N LEU A 465 -22.82 3.39 12.25
CA LEU A 465 -23.81 3.99 11.36
C LEU A 465 -25.05 4.52 12.09
N ARG A 466 -25.38 3.96 13.26
CA ARG A 466 -26.46 4.46 14.11
C ARG A 466 -26.04 5.68 14.93
N THR A 467 -24.83 5.70 15.47
CA THR A 467 -24.32 6.84 16.26
C THR A 467 -24.19 8.13 15.45
N ALA A 468 -24.09 8.04 14.11
CA ALA A 468 -24.08 9.20 13.23
C ALA A 468 -25.45 9.90 13.10
N ASP A 469 -26.57 9.18 13.20
CA ASP A 469 -27.93 9.69 12.96
C ASP A 469 -28.75 9.87 14.26
N GLU A 470 -28.35 9.26 15.38
CA GLU A 470 -28.98 9.50 16.69
C GLU A 470 -28.71 10.94 17.25
N VAL A 471 -27.95 11.78 16.53
CA VAL A 471 -27.68 13.22 16.85
C VAL A 471 -28.79 14.16 16.31
N VAL A 472 -30.06 13.76 16.48
CA VAL A 472 -31.22 14.65 16.28
C VAL A 472 -31.60 15.28 17.63
N PRO A 473 -31.74 16.61 17.72
CA PRO A 473 -31.85 17.28 19.03
C PRO A 473 -33.12 16.89 19.78
N ALA A 474 -32.95 16.45 21.03
CA ALA A 474 -34.02 16.03 21.94
C ALA A 474 -34.90 17.20 22.43
N ILE A 475 -35.74 17.73 21.53
CA ILE A 475 -36.75 18.77 21.80
C ILE A 475 -38.16 18.19 21.55
N ALA A 476 -38.43 17.04 22.18
CA ALA A 476 -39.75 16.47 22.39
C ALA A 476 -39.76 15.74 23.74
N LEU A 477 -40.93 15.63 24.38
CA LEU A 477 -41.15 15.05 25.72
C LEU A 477 -40.74 15.91 26.93
N LYS A 478 -41.28 17.13 26.97
CA LYS A 478 -41.93 17.62 28.20
C LYS A 478 -43.42 17.82 27.93
N ASP A 479 -44.24 16.92 28.48
CA ASP A 479 -45.36 17.26 29.38
C ASP A 479 -46.30 16.07 29.59
N SER A 480 -46.22 15.45 30.78
CA SER A 480 -47.34 14.82 31.47
C SER A 480 -46.93 14.49 32.92
N SER A 481 -47.87 14.60 33.85
CA SER A 481 -47.58 14.56 35.30
C SER A 481 -47.72 13.17 35.90
N GLY A 482 -46.60 12.60 36.36
CA GLY A 482 -46.55 11.39 37.20
C GLY A 482 -46.10 11.73 38.63
N LYS A 483 -46.68 11.08 39.65
CA LYS A 483 -46.33 11.33 41.06
C LYS A 483 -44.95 10.76 41.40
N ALA A 484 -44.08 11.57 41.98
CA ALA A 484 -42.82 11.09 42.55
C ALA A 484 -43.04 10.36 43.88
N THR A 485 -42.64 9.10 43.95
CA THR A 485 -42.36 8.38 45.20
C THR A 485 -40.85 8.41 45.45
N SER A 486 -40.42 9.07 46.52
CA SER A 486 -39.01 9.16 46.89
C SER A 486 -38.50 7.87 47.52
N ASN A 487 -37.45 7.29 46.93
CA ASN A 487 -36.26 6.78 47.63
C ASN A 487 -35.25 6.21 46.62
N GLY A 488 -34.03 6.73 46.63
CA GLY A 488 -32.94 6.29 45.74
C GLY A 488 -31.84 7.35 45.69
N VAL A 489 -30.62 6.99 46.09
CA VAL A 489 -29.49 7.94 46.12
C VAL A 489 -29.02 8.20 44.69
N ALA A 490 -29.08 9.45 44.24
CA ALA A 490 -28.65 9.84 42.91
C ALA A 490 -27.11 9.86 42.82
N ASN A 491 -26.53 8.79 42.28
CA ASN A 491 -25.09 8.74 41.99
C ASN A 491 -24.70 9.82 40.98
N ALA A 492 -23.69 10.63 41.30
CA ALA A 492 -23.25 11.76 40.48
C ALA A 492 -22.82 11.34 39.06
N ASP A 493 -22.26 10.13 38.90
CA ASP A 493 -21.88 9.56 37.61
C ASP A 493 -23.06 9.45 36.63
N SER A 494 -24.29 9.29 37.12
CA SER A 494 -25.48 9.23 36.27
C SER A 494 -25.79 10.58 35.59
N PHE A 495 -25.29 11.70 36.12
CA PHE A 495 -25.35 13.01 35.48
C PHE A 495 -24.14 13.31 34.58
N LEU A 496 -23.00 12.64 34.80
CA LEU A 496 -21.82 12.77 33.94
C LEU A 496 -22.01 12.00 32.62
N LYS A 497 -22.60 10.80 32.65
CA LYS A 497 -22.88 10.00 31.44
C LYS A 497 -23.75 10.73 30.41
N ASN A 498 -24.73 11.53 30.85
CA ASN A 498 -25.58 12.29 29.95
C ASN A 498 -24.93 13.60 29.43
N LYS A 499 -23.70 13.93 29.85
CA LYS A 499 -23.07 15.23 29.55
C LYS A 499 -22.09 15.22 28.37
N SER A 500 -21.69 14.05 27.86
CA SER A 500 -20.91 13.95 26.61
C SER A 500 -21.73 14.30 25.36
N ILE A 501 -23.07 14.24 25.44
CA ILE A 501 -24.01 14.55 24.35
C ILE A 501 -24.05 16.07 24.02
N LEU A 502 -23.30 16.91 24.77
CA LEU A 502 -23.26 18.36 24.61
C LEU A 502 -21.90 18.94 24.21
N SER A 503 -20.96 18.11 23.73
CA SER A 503 -19.98 18.60 22.76
C SER A 503 -20.64 18.62 21.39
N SER A 504 -20.76 19.80 20.78
CA SER A 504 -21.17 19.92 19.38
C SER A 504 -20.06 19.39 18.48
N ALA A 505 -20.08 18.09 18.21
CA ALA A 505 -19.43 17.55 17.03
C ALA A 505 -20.16 18.13 15.81
N ASP A 506 -19.41 18.78 14.91
CA ASP A 506 -19.91 19.05 13.56
C ASP A 506 -20.29 17.72 12.90
N VAL A 507 -21.27 17.74 11.99
CA VAL A 507 -21.64 16.54 11.21
C VAL A 507 -20.52 16.28 10.21
N HIS A 508 -19.52 15.54 10.66
CA HIS A 508 -18.40 15.07 9.88
C HIS A 508 -18.58 13.59 9.61
N ASP A 509 -18.61 13.25 8.32
CA ASP A 509 -18.54 11.88 7.84
C ASP A 509 -17.14 11.36 8.14
N THR A 510 -16.95 10.73 9.31
CA THR A 510 -15.63 10.22 9.72
C THR A 510 -15.20 9.11 8.77
N THR A 511 -13.90 8.81 8.71
CA THR A 511 -13.41 7.75 7.83
C THR A 511 -14.07 6.42 8.17
N VAL A 512 -14.27 6.12 9.47
CA VAL A 512 -14.98 4.92 9.94
C VAL A 512 -16.42 4.86 9.44
N VAL A 513 -17.17 5.95 9.53
CA VAL A 513 -18.57 5.99 9.05
C VAL A 513 -18.62 5.83 7.53
N SER A 514 -17.66 6.39 6.79
CA SER A 514 -17.52 6.20 5.34
C SER A 514 -17.20 4.74 4.98
N SER A 515 -16.21 4.12 5.64
CA SER A 515 -15.85 2.71 5.46
C SER A 515 -17.01 1.77 5.83
N ALA A 516 -17.73 2.07 6.93
CA ALA A 516 -18.90 1.31 7.36
C ALA A 516 -20.07 1.40 6.37
N LYS A 517 -20.33 2.59 5.78
CA LYS A 517 -21.32 2.79 4.71
C LYS A 517 -20.98 1.92 3.49
N ALA A 518 -19.72 1.90 3.08
CA ALA A 518 -19.26 1.08 1.96
C ALA A 518 -19.39 -0.44 2.23
N LEU A 519 -19.18 -0.88 3.48
CA LEU A 519 -19.25 -2.29 3.87
C LEU A 519 -20.69 -2.81 4.06
N LEU A 520 -21.62 -1.99 4.56
CA LEU A 520 -22.99 -2.44 4.91
C LEU A 520 -23.74 -3.16 3.76
N PRO A 521 -23.75 -2.68 2.49
CA PRO A 521 -24.39 -3.40 1.38
C PRO A 521 -23.75 -4.76 1.04
N LEU A 522 -22.46 -4.95 1.37
CA LEU A 522 -21.72 -6.17 1.07
C LEU A 522 -22.15 -7.34 1.97
N PHE A 523 -22.51 -7.06 3.22
CA PHE A 523 -23.08 -8.05 4.14
C PHE A 523 -24.43 -8.63 3.65
N PHE A 524 -25.21 -7.85 2.90
CA PHE A 524 -26.46 -8.33 2.28
C PHE A 524 -26.24 -9.03 0.93
N THR A 525 -25.26 -8.60 0.13
CA THR A 525 -25.08 -9.10 -1.24
C THR A 525 -24.14 -10.29 -1.36
N LEU A 526 -23.13 -10.41 -0.48
CA LEU A 526 -22.05 -11.39 -0.63
C LEU A 526 -22.10 -12.52 0.40
N ILE A 527 -22.59 -12.28 1.61
CA ILE A 527 -22.70 -13.32 2.65
C ILE A 527 -23.89 -14.24 2.36
N PRO A 528 -23.73 -15.58 2.44
CA PRO A 528 -24.85 -16.53 2.41
C PRO A 528 -25.86 -16.25 3.54
N GLN A 529 -27.01 -15.66 3.23
CA GLN A 529 -28.00 -15.22 4.22
C GLN A 529 -28.52 -16.36 5.12
N GLN A 530 -28.51 -17.59 4.61
CA GLN A 530 -28.83 -18.84 5.36
C GLN A 530 -27.86 -19.16 6.51
N HIS A 531 -26.67 -18.54 6.56
CA HIS A 531 -25.68 -18.72 7.62
C HIS A 531 -25.76 -17.63 8.70
N LEU A 532 -26.36 -16.48 8.38
CA LEU A 532 -26.60 -15.40 9.36
C LEU A 532 -27.69 -15.81 10.35
N GLU A 533 -27.61 -15.23 11.54
CA GLU A 533 -28.61 -15.41 12.59
C GLU A 533 -29.71 -14.35 12.47
N ALA A 534 -30.94 -14.71 12.87
CA ALA A 534 -32.10 -13.83 12.69
C ALA A 534 -31.92 -12.47 13.39
N TYR A 535 -31.31 -12.47 14.59
CA TYR A 535 -30.93 -11.25 15.31
C TYR A 535 -29.95 -10.38 14.51
N THR A 536 -28.82 -10.94 14.07
CA THR A 536 -27.78 -10.23 13.31
C THR A 536 -28.33 -9.67 12.00
N ARG A 537 -29.22 -10.42 11.33
CA ARG A 537 -29.90 -9.96 10.12
C ARG A 537 -30.94 -8.85 10.41
N ALA A 538 -31.67 -8.94 11.52
CA ALA A 538 -32.62 -7.90 11.93
C ALA A 538 -31.92 -6.59 12.32
N GLU A 539 -30.76 -6.63 13.00
CA GLU A 539 -29.97 -5.42 13.31
C GLU A 539 -29.34 -4.79 12.06
N LEU A 540 -28.93 -5.61 11.09
CA LEU A 540 -28.54 -5.14 9.74
C LEU A 540 -29.68 -4.39 9.04
N ASP A 541 -30.87 -5.01 8.97
CA ASP A 541 -32.06 -4.42 8.33
C ASP A 541 -32.51 -3.14 9.05
N ARG A 542 -32.52 -3.15 10.39
CA ARG A 542 -32.78 -1.97 11.23
C ARG A 542 -31.78 -0.85 10.94
N THR A 543 -30.49 -1.15 10.87
CA THR A 543 -29.43 -0.18 10.57
C THR A 543 -29.62 0.43 9.19
N ALA A 544 -29.90 -0.38 8.16
CA ALA A 544 -30.13 0.09 6.81
C ALA A 544 -31.32 1.07 6.73
N ILE A 545 -32.40 0.80 7.45
CA ILE A 545 -33.56 1.71 7.57
C ILE A 545 -33.19 3.01 8.31
N LEU A 546 -32.59 2.90 9.49
CA LEU A 546 -32.34 4.04 10.40
C LEU A 546 -31.30 5.02 9.84
N SER A 547 -30.19 4.52 9.29
CA SER A 547 -29.13 5.33 8.66
C SER A 547 -29.47 5.82 7.25
N HIS A 548 -30.73 5.62 6.81
CA HIS A 548 -31.22 5.95 5.48
C HIS A 548 -30.26 5.50 4.34
N HIS A 549 -29.75 4.27 4.41
CA HIS A 549 -28.76 3.77 3.46
C HIS A 549 -29.42 3.04 2.28
N LYS A 550 -29.74 3.80 1.21
CA LYS A 550 -30.44 3.30 0.00
C LYS A 550 -29.95 1.94 -0.51
N GLU A 551 -28.64 1.79 -0.68
CA GLU A 551 -28.06 0.61 -1.34
C GLU A 551 -28.10 -0.64 -0.46
N ALA A 552 -27.99 -0.46 0.86
CA ALA A 552 -28.15 -1.51 1.85
C ALA A 552 -29.62 -1.95 1.93
N MET A 553 -30.56 -1.00 1.94
CA MET A 553 -31.99 -1.32 1.87
C MET A 553 -32.38 -2.03 0.56
N LEU A 554 -31.80 -1.65 -0.58
CA LEU A 554 -32.01 -2.33 -1.85
C LEU A 554 -31.43 -3.76 -1.83
N ALA A 555 -30.21 -3.92 -1.34
CA ALA A 555 -29.56 -5.23 -1.20
C ALA A 555 -30.32 -6.17 -0.25
N SER A 556 -30.75 -5.66 0.90
CA SER A 556 -31.60 -6.36 1.88
C SER A 556 -32.88 -6.94 1.26
N VAL A 557 -33.53 -6.20 0.36
CA VAL A 557 -34.76 -6.62 -0.34
C VAL A 557 -34.49 -7.59 -1.48
N LEU A 558 -33.33 -7.49 -2.14
CA LEU A 558 -32.90 -8.42 -3.20
C LEU A 558 -32.36 -9.75 -2.64
N SER A 559 -31.82 -9.74 -1.42
CA SER A 559 -31.31 -10.90 -0.69
C SER A 559 -32.22 -11.25 0.50
N PRO A 560 -33.38 -11.89 0.30
CA PRO A 560 -34.29 -12.26 1.39
C PRO A 560 -33.67 -13.27 2.36
N PHE A 561 -33.98 -13.13 3.64
CA PHE A 561 -33.58 -14.09 4.67
C PHE A 561 -34.52 -15.29 4.72
N LEU A 562 -33.95 -16.49 4.86
CA LEU A 562 -34.67 -17.75 5.04
C LEU A 562 -34.04 -18.50 6.23
N GLY A 563 -34.79 -18.64 7.31
CA GLY A 563 -34.36 -19.38 8.50
C GLY A 563 -34.34 -20.89 8.29
N ARG A 564 -33.65 -21.62 9.17
CA ARG A 564 -33.55 -23.10 9.16
C ARG A 564 -34.91 -23.82 9.25
N ASN A 565 -35.93 -23.14 9.77
CA ASN A 565 -37.32 -23.58 9.91
C ASN A 565 -38.21 -23.15 8.73
N GLY A 566 -37.64 -22.59 7.65
CA GLY A 566 -38.37 -22.07 6.50
C GLY A 566 -39.06 -20.71 6.72
N LYS A 567 -39.07 -20.16 7.95
CA LYS A 567 -39.63 -18.84 8.22
C LYS A 567 -38.68 -17.76 7.67
N SER A 568 -39.25 -16.77 6.97
CA SER A 568 -38.54 -15.56 6.52
C SER A 568 -38.72 -14.41 7.51
N LEU A 569 -37.83 -13.42 7.45
CA LEU A 569 -38.04 -12.12 8.12
C LEU A 569 -38.94 -11.22 7.25
N PRO A 570 -39.74 -10.31 7.86
CA PRO A 570 -40.61 -9.40 7.13
C PRO A 570 -39.80 -8.45 6.21
N SER A 571 -40.24 -8.29 4.97
CA SER A 571 -39.50 -7.51 3.97
C SER A 571 -39.54 -6.00 4.26
N ILE A 572 -38.37 -5.35 4.25
CA ILE A 572 -38.24 -3.90 4.45
C ILE A 572 -38.61 -3.05 3.21
N LEU A 573 -39.11 -3.68 2.14
CA LEU A 573 -39.54 -3.01 0.90
C LEU A 573 -40.45 -1.79 1.15
N PRO A 574 -41.44 -1.79 2.08
CA PRO A 574 -42.24 -0.60 2.37
C PRO A 574 -41.43 0.62 2.82
N HIS A 575 -40.33 0.41 3.56
CA HIS A 575 -39.43 1.47 4.00
C HIS A 575 -38.60 2.02 2.83
N LEU A 576 -38.02 1.14 2.01
CA LEU A 576 -37.30 1.50 0.79
C LEU A 576 -38.18 2.34 -0.17
N CYS A 577 -39.42 1.91 -0.39
CA CYS A 577 -40.37 2.60 -1.26
C CYS A 577 -40.84 3.95 -0.69
N ARG A 578 -40.97 4.07 0.64
CA ARG A 578 -41.32 5.33 1.31
C ARG A 578 -40.16 6.33 1.29
N ALA A 579 -38.92 5.86 1.42
CA ALA A 579 -37.73 6.71 1.42
C ALA A 579 -37.30 7.17 0.01
N TYR A 580 -37.37 6.29 -1.00
CA TYR A 580 -36.90 6.60 -2.36
C TYR A 580 -37.97 6.37 -3.46
N PRO A 581 -39.17 6.97 -3.38
CA PRO A 581 -40.27 6.77 -4.33
C PRO A 581 -40.00 7.30 -5.76
N ARG A 582 -38.80 7.85 -6.02
CA ARG A 582 -38.36 8.39 -7.32
C ARG A 582 -37.04 7.79 -7.82
N ASP A 583 -36.45 6.83 -7.10
CA ASP A 583 -35.22 6.17 -7.55
C ASP A 583 -35.52 5.11 -8.62
N ALA A 584 -34.70 5.08 -9.68
CA ALA A 584 -34.94 4.22 -10.84
C ALA A 584 -34.80 2.72 -10.55
N ALA A 585 -33.99 2.31 -9.56
CA ALA A 585 -33.88 0.92 -9.14
C ALA A 585 -35.12 0.48 -8.35
N VAL A 586 -35.65 1.36 -7.49
CA VAL A 586 -36.89 1.13 -6.75
C VAL A 586 -38.10 1.11 -7.70
N GLU A 587 -38.13 1.99 -8.70
CA GLU A 587 -39.15 1.95 -9.76
C GLU A 587 -39.09 0.65 -10.57
N ALA A 588 -37.89 0.19 -10.95
CA ALA A 588 -37.70 -1.04 -11.70
C ALA A 588 -38.13 -2.30 -10.93
N LEU A 589 -37.93 -2.32 -9.60
CA LEU A 589 -38.37 -3.39 -8.72
C LEU A 589 -39.90 -3.41 -8.56
N LEU A 590 -40.52 -2.24 -8.35
CA LEU A 590 -41.98 -2.11 -8.21
C LEU A 590 -42.75 -2.28 -9.51
N ARG A 591 -42.13 -1.93 -10.65
CA ARG A 591 -42.73 -1.97 -12.00
C ARG A 591 -41.73 -2.53 -13.01
N PRO A 592 -41.50 -3.86 -13.02
CA PRO A 592 -40.65 -4.49 -14.01
C PRO A 592 -41.08 -4.12 -15.43
N ARG A 593 -40.14 -3.56 -16.21
CA ARG A 593 -40.38 -3.10 -17.60
C ARG A 593 -40.33 -4.24 -18.63
N LEU A 594 -40.29 -5.48 -18.16
CA LEU A 594 -40.38 -6.72 -18.92
C LEU A 594 -41.51 -7.59 -18.34
N PRO A 595 -42.17 -8.47 -19.13
CA PRO A 595 -43.21 -9.35 -18.61
C PRO A 595 -42.68 -10.24 -17.48
N VAL A 596 -43.28 -10.13 -16.29
CA VAL A 596 -42.93 -10.96 -15.13
C VAL A 596 -43.39 -12.40 -15.38
N ILE A 597 -42.42 -13.32 -15.51
CA ILE A 597 -42.69 -14.76 -15.54
C ILE A 597 -43.13 -15.18 -14.14
N ARG A 598 -44.44 -15.30 -13.91
CA ARG A 598 -44.98 -15.87 -12.68
C ARG A 598 -44.65 -17.37 -12.66
N GLN A 599 -43.78 -17.79 -11.74
CA GLN A 599 -43.56 -19.21 -11.47
C GLN A 599 -44.79 -19.78 -10.77
N SER A 600 -45.71 -20.37 -11.53
CA SER A 600 -46.88 -21.07 -10.98
C SER A 600 -46.52 -22.50 -10.59
N GLY A 601 -45.86 -22.64 -9.44
CA GLY A 601 -45.52 -23.92 -8.83
C GLY A 601 -44.95 -23.70 -7.42
N PRO A 602 -45.16 -24.64 -6.48
CA PRO A 602 -44.59 -24.51 -5.14
C PRO A 602 -43.07 -24.56 -5.20
N VAL A 603 -42.41 -23.69 -4.43
CA VAL A 603 -40.97 -23.82 -4.17
C VAL A 603 -40.76 -25.12 -3.38
N MET A 604 -39.85 -25.96 -3.86
CA MET A 604 -39.50 -27.23 -3.22
C MET A 604 -39.12 -27.02 -1.74
N GLY A 605 -40.04 -27.40 -0.83
CA GLY A 605 -39.83 -27.33 0.62
C GLY A 605 -40.99 -26.72 1.41
N ALA A 606 -41.88 -25.94 0.80
CA ALA A 606 -42.98 -25.26 1.50
C ALA A 606 -44.34 -26.00 1.33
N PRO A 607 -44.98 -26.47 2.42
CA PRO A 607 -46.38 -26.89 2.39
C PRO A 607 -47.31 -25.67 2.27
N LEU A 608 -48.26 -25.74 1.33
CA LEU A 608 -49.53 -25.02 1.39
C LEU A 608 -50.58 -26.03 1.88
N GLU A 609 -51.69 -25.66 2.53
CA GLU A 609 -52.28 -24.34 2.83
C GLU A 609 -53.20 -24.48 4.07
N GLU A 610 -53.83 -23.39 4.54
CA GLU A 610 -54.84 -23.32 5.63
C GLU A 610 -54.32 -23.69 7.05
N GLU A 611 -54.51 -22.92 8.12
CA GLU A 611 -55.53 -21.90 8.42
C GLU A 611 -54.96 -20.51 8.80
N LEU A 612 -55.82 -19.51 8.87
CA LEU A 612 -55.52 -18.16 9.38
C LEU A 612 -55.94 -18.04 10.85
N GLU A 613 -55.03 -18.30 11.79
CA GLU A 613 -55.16 -17.79 13.16
C GLU A 613 -54.30 -16.51 13.30
N GLU A 614 -54.94 -15.42 13.73
CA GLU A 614 -54.30 -14.11 13.93
C GLU A 614 -53.53 -14.07 15.27
N ASP A 615 -52.39 -14.77 15.34
CA ASP A 615 -51.45 -14.69 16.46
C ASP A 615 -50.10 -14.14 15.96
N ASP A 616 -50.12 -12.87 15.52
CA ASP A 616 -48.97 -12.12 14.98
C ASP A 616 -48.00 -11.62 16.09
N ASP A 617 -48.11 -12.21 17.29
CA ASP A 617 -47.13 -12.09 18.38
C ASP A 617 -45.88 -12.91 18.03
N VAL A 618 -45.08 -12.34 17.11
CA VAL A 618 -43.67 -12.73 16.96
C VAL A 618 -43.00 -12.53 18.32
N ALA A 619 -42.67 -13.64 19.00
CA ALA A 619 -42.10 -13.62 20.34
C ALA A 619 -40.79 -12.80 20.38
N MET A 620 -40.90 -11.56 20.82
CA MET A 620 -39.80 -10.60 20.92
C MET A 620 -38.67 -11.03 21.89
N ASP A 621 -38.90 -12.08 22.67
CA ASP A 621 -37.89 -12.74 23.51
C ASP A 621 -36.80 -13.47 22.69
N ASP A 622 -37.13 -14.02 21.51
CA ASP A 622 -36.17 -14.69 20.61
C ASP A 622 -35.25 -13.67 19.87
N LEU A 623 -35.41 -12.38 20.15
CA LEU A 623 -34.56 -11.27 19.65
C LEU A 623 -33.72 -10.63 20.76
N GLN A 624 -33.61 -11.26 21.94
CA GLN A 624 -32.59 -10.87 22.92
C GLN A 624 -31.18 -11.24 22.40
N PRO A 625 -30.14 -10.40 22.63
CA PRO A 625 -28.78 -10.76 22.27
C PRO A 625 -28.30 -11.90 23.15
N VAL A 626 -27.85 -13.00 22.54
CA VAL A 626 -27.08 -14.04 23.25
C VAL A 626 -25.80 -13.39 23.76
N ASP A 627 -25.65 -13.30 25.09
CA ASP A 627 -24.41 -12.81 25.72
C ASP A 627 -23.28 -13.80 25.33
N GLU A 628 -22.05 -13.32 25.08
CA GLU A 628 -20.93 -14.13 24.52
C GLU A 628 -20.39 -15.23 25.49
N GLN A 629 -21.23 -15.73 26.40
CA GLN A 629 -20.88 -16.57 27.54
C GLN A 629 -21.52 -17.98 27.51
N GLU A 630 -22.60 -18.23 26.75
CA GLU A 630 -23.27 -19.56 26.75
C GLU A 630 -22.62 -20.60 25.82
N GLU A 631 -22.07 -20.23 24.65
CA GLU A 631 -21.33 -21.16 23.77
C GLU A 631 -20.12 -21.83 24.44
N LEU A 632 -19.59 -21.23 25.52
CA LEU A 632 -18.50 -21.78 26.31
C LEU A 632 -18.93 -22.89 27.29
N LEU A 633 -20.23 -23.05 27.56
CA LEU A 633 -20.74 -24.05 28.49
C LEU A 633 -21.07 -25.39 27.80
N GLU A 634 -21.69 -25.36 26.62
CA GLU A 634 -22.07 -26.60 25.91
C GLU A 634 -20.85 -27.42 25.47
N ASN A 635 -19.76 -26.76 25.08
CA ASN A 635 -18.54 -27.43 24.60
C ASN A 635 -17.78 -28.21 25.69
N ILE A 636 -18.10 -28.03 26.98
CA ILE A 636 -17.42 -28.74 28.09
C ILE A 636 -18.10 -30.08 28.42
N VAL A 637 -19.38 -30.26 28.09
CA VAL A 637 -20.18 -31.43 28.52
C VAL A 637 -19.83 -32.70 27.71
N ASN A 638 -19.38 -32.56 26.46
CA ASN A 638 -19.22 -33.69 25.53
C ASN A 638 -17.88 -34.47 25.65
N THR A 639 -17.04 -34.22 26.65
CA THR A 639 -15.69 -34.82 26.75
C THR A 639 -15.48 -35.69 28.00
N THR A 640 -16.52 -36.34 28.53
CA THR A 640 -16.37 -37.28 29.68
C THR A 640 -17.19 -38.59 29.55
N ALA A 641 -16.96 -39.37 28.48
CA ALA A 641 -17.57 -40.71 28.33
C ALA A 641 -16.67 -41.69 27.55
N THR A 642 -15.66 -42.24 28.22
CA THR A 642 -14.77 -43.28 27.66
C THR A 642 -15.27 -44.69 28.00
N SER A 643 -15.37 -45.60 27.01
CA SER A 643 -14.87 -46.99 27.11
C SER A 643 -15.13 -47.89 25.87
N MET A 644 -14.04 -48.42 25.32
CA MET A 644 -13.83 -49.82 24.90
C MET A 644 -14.84 -50.53 23.97
N SER A 645 -14.40 -50.82 22.73
CA SER A 645 -14.26 -52.22 22.26
C SER A 645 -13.27 -52.32 21.08
N THR A 646 -12.74 -53.52 20.82
CA THR A 646 -11.61 -53.80 19.90
C THR A 646 -12.03 -54.73 18.76
N SER A 647 -11.55 -54.50 17.52
CA SER A 647 -10.73 -55.49 16.75
C SER A 647 -10.55 -55.19 15.24
N ASN A 648 -9.28 -55.28 14.79
CA ASN A 648 -8.75 -55.95 13.59
C ASN A 648 -9.29 -55.72 12.14
N ASP A 649 -8.39 -55.16 11.33
CA ASP A 649 -7.79 -55.73 10.09
C ASP A 649 -8.47 -55.75 8.68
N ALA A 650 -7.54 -55.63 7.71
CA ALA A 650 -7.52 -56.24 6.36
C ALA A 650 -8.38 -55.66 5.20
N THR A 651 -7.80 -54.65 4.55
CA THR A 651 -7.45 -54.62 3.11
C THR A 651 -8.00 -55.73 2.18
N SER A 652 -8.70 -55.33 1.12
CA SER A 652 -8.58 -55.97 -0.21
C SER A 652 -9.01 -55.02 -1.35
N THR A 653 -8.42 -55.21 -2.53
CA THR A 653 -8.83 -54.57 -3.79
C THR A 653 -9.72 -55.51 -4.59
N ASP A 654 -10.66 -54.99 -5.39
CA ASP A 654 -10.65 -55.14 -6.85
C ASP A 654 -11.97 -54.70 -7.53
N ALA A 655 -11.85 -54.37 -8.82
CA ALA A 655 -12.90 -54.27 -9.82
C ALA A 655 -12.59 -55.32 -10.93
N PRO A 656 -13.37 -55.53 -12.02
CA PRO A 656 -14.40 -54.66 -12.60
C PRO A 656 -15.59 -55.41 -13.28
N ILE A 657 -16.20 -54.78 -14.30
CA ILE A 657 -17.03 -55.30 -15.43
C ILE A 657 -18.53 -54.93 -15.40
N THR A 658 -18.86 -53.88 -16.17
CA THR A 658 -19.93 -53.77 -17.22
C THR A 658 -21.16 -54.69 -17.08
N SER A 659 -22.42 -54.25 -17.16
CA SER A 659 -23.09 -53.21 -17.98
C SER A 659 -24.58 -53.09 -17.50
N THR A 660 -25.56 -52.23 -17.87
CA THR A 660 -25.87 -51.17 -18.90
C THR A 660 -27.09 -50.36 -18.32
N LYS A 661 -27.75 -49.31 -18.86
CA LYS A 661 -27.76 -48.58 -20.16
C LYS A 661 -28.29 -47.13 -20.00
N THR A 662 -27.82 -46.26 -20.90
CA THR A 662 -28.30 -44.95 -21.40
C THR A 662 -29.71 -44.42 -21.02
N ARG A 663 -29.75 -43.18 -20.52
CA ARG A 663 -30.53 -42.07 -21.14
C ARG A 663 -29.83 -40.72 -20.89
N GLU A 664 -29.70 -39.90 -21.93
CA GLU A 664 -29.01 -38.60 -21.89
C GLU A 664 -29.95 -37.44 -21.50
N LEU A 665 -29.38 -36.36 -20.95
CA LEU A 665 -29.87 -34.99 -21.09
C LEU A 665 -28.67 -34.01 -21.07
N GLU A 666 -28.82 -32.85 -21.70
CA GLU A 666 -27.70 -32.03 -22.19
C GLU A 666 -27.21 -30.96 -21.21
N THR A 667 -25.90 -30.85 -21.03
CA THR A 667 -25.26 -29.72 -20.33
C THR A 667 -25.00 -28.55 -21.28
N ASN A 668 -25.86 -27.53 -21.26
CA ASN A 668 -25.66 -26.31 -22.04
C ASN A 668 -24.90 -25.25 -21.24
N HIS A 669 -23.67 -24.93 -21.68
CA HIS A 669 -22.91 -23.79 -21.19
C HIS A 669 -23.55 -22.48 -21.67
N TRP A 670 -23.49 -21.42 -20.85
CA TRP A 670 -23.68 -20.06 -21.34
C TRP A 670 -22.51 -19.16 -20.91
N GLY A 671 -21.69 -18.76 -21.89
CA GLY A 671 -20.58 -17.85 -21.68
C GLY A 671 -21.02 -16.38 -21.73
N THR A 672 -20.42 -15.54 -20.90
CA THR A 672 -20.58 -14.09 -20.95
C THR A 672 -20.05 -13.54 -22.27
N SER A 673 -20.80 -12.66 -22.95
CA SER A 673 -20.29 -11.91 -24.11
C SER A 673 -20.87 -10.50 -24.15
N THR A 674 -20.02 -9.55 -24.55
CA THR A 674 -20.24 -8.11 -24.44
C THR A 674 -20.82 -7.48 -25.70
N SER A 675 -21.45 -6.31 -25.53
CA SER A 675 -21.65 -5.27 -26.56
C SER A 675 -22.27 -5.68 -27.90
N ALA A 676 -23.60 -5.57 -28.01
CA ALA A 676 -24.27 -5.52 -29.30
C ALA A 676 -24.19 -4.11 -29.92
N THR A 677 -23.55 -3.96 -31.08
CA THR A 677 -23.61 -2.74 -31.90
C THR A 677 -24.18 -3.03 -33.30
N ASN A 678 -25.36 -2.48 -33.57
CA ASN A 678 -26.00 -2.20 -34.87
C ASN A 678 -25.82 -3.19 -36.03
N LYS A 679 -26.93 -3.87 -36.39
CA LYS A 679 -27.11 -4.49 -37.71
C LYS A 679 -27.36 -3.42 -38.78
N VAL A 680 -26.72 -3.55 -39.94
CA VAL A 680 -27.18 -2.99 -41.22
C VAL A 680 -27.27 -4.14 -42.23
N TYR A 681 -28.33 -4.16 -43.04
CA TYR A 681 -28.59 -5.22 -44.02
C TYR A 681 -27.96 -4.90 -45.39
N THR A 682 -27.30 -5.90 -45.99
CA THR A 682 -27.32 -6.17 -47.44
C THR A 682 -27.10 -7.68 -47.69
N ARG A 683 -27.39 -8.17 -48.90
CA ARG A 683 -27.63 -9.61 -49.17
C ARG A 683 -27.18 -10.01 -50.59
N LYS A 684 -26.61 -11.23 -50.72
CA LYS A 684 -26.23 -11.99 -51.95
C LYS A 684 -24.98 -11.53 -52.75
N GLU A 685 -23.89 -12.32 -52.68
CA GLU A 685 -23.46 -13.37 -53.64
C GLU A 685 -23.81 -13.29 -55.15
N PRO A 686 -23.09 -13.98 -56.08
CA PRO A 686 -21.77 -14.70 -55.99
C PRO A 686 -20.83 -14.52 -57.24
N GLN A 687 -19.82 -15.41 -57.38
CA GLN A 687 -18.88 -15.64 -58.53
C GLN A 687 -17.67 -14.67 -58.66
N GLY A 688 -16.46 -15.06 -59.12
CA GLY A 688 -15.88 -16.39 -59.40
C GLY A 688 -14.75 -16.38 -60.48
N LYS A 689 -13.54 -16.90 -60.17
CA LYS A 689 -12.32 -17.01 -61.04
C LYS A 689 -11.64 -15.67 -61.42
N ASP A 690 -10.35 -15.54 -61.79
CA ASP A 690 -9.20 -16.44 -62.14
C ASP A 690 -7.95 -16.08 -61.28
N VAL A 691 -6.97 -16.93 -60.91
CA VAL A 691 -6.00 -17.80 -61.64
C VAL A 691 -4.83 -17.06 -62.35
N ALA A 692 -3.67 -16.95 -61.67
CA ALA A 692 -2.30 -17.04 -62.23
C ALA A 692 -1.23 -17.06 -61.10
N ALA A 693 -0.13 -17.82 -61.24
CA ALA A 693 0.85 -18.10 -60.17
C ALA A 693 2.33 -17.73 -60.55
N PRO A 694 3.42 -18.43 -60.16
CA PRO A 694 4.31 -17.94 -59.10
C PRO A 694 5.84 -17.96 -59.41
N ALA A 695 6.66 -17.34 -58.54
CA ALA A 695 8.10 -17.61 -58.32
C ALA A 695 8.63 -16.73 -57.15
N ALA A 696 9.64 -17.07 -56.36
CA ALA A 696 10.27 -18.37 -56.03
C ALA A 696 11.03 -18.23 -54.68
N SER A 697 11.33 -19.34 -54.00
CA SER A 697 12.09 -19.36 -52.73
C SER A 697 13.27 -20.34 -52.78
N ILE A 698 14.37 -20.02 -52.11
CA ILE A 698 15.54 -20.89 -51.88
C ILE A 698 16.00 -20.75 -50.42
N SER A 699 16.62 -21.79 -49.88
CA SER A 699 16.97 -22.00 -48.46
C SER A 699 18.46 -22.38 -48.31
N GLU A 700 18.87 -22.73 -47.08
CA GLU A 700 20.18 -23.33 -46.68
C GLU A 700 21.40 -22.37 -46.71
N GLY A 701 22.45 -22.54 -45.89
CA GLY A 701 22.72 -23.54 -44.84
C GLY A 701 23.97 -23.20 -43.99
N ALA A 702 24.25 -23.98 -42.95
CA ALA A 702 25.44 -23.89 -42.05
C ALA A 702 26.59 -24.82 -42.57
N PRO A 703 27.81 -24.99 -41.95
CA PRO A 703 28.20 -24.71 -40.55
C PRO A 703 29.67 -24.28 -40.22
N ARG A 704 29.90 -24.13 -38.89
CA ARG A 704 31.13 -24.12 -38.04
C ARG A 704 32.48 -24.61 -38.60
N ALA A 705 33.56 -23.90 -38.24
CA ALA A 705 34.92 -24.43 -37.97
C ALA A 705 35.73 -23.48 -37.04
N GLU A 706 36.81 -23.97 -36.42
CA GLU A 706 37.70 -23.29 -35.45
C GLU A 706 39.15 -23.25 -35.96
N THR A 707 40.04 -22.39 -35.40
CA THR A 707 41.42 -22.73 -34.93
C THR A 707 42.31 -21.52 -34.56
N THR A 708 43.01 -21.69 -33.43
CA THR A 708 44.07 -20.90 -32.77
C THR A 708 45.31 -20.52 -33.61
N THR A 709 45.97 -19.39 -33.30
CA THR A 709 47.46 -19.32 -33.23
C THR A 709 47.98 -18.15 -32.38
N ARG A 710 49.28 -18.15 -32.05
CA ARG A 710 49.93 -17.41 -30.95
C ARG A 710 51.33 -16.95 -31.37
N THR A 711 51.72 -15.72 -31.03
CA THR A 711 53.12 -15.24 -31.14
C THR A 711 53.51 -14.34 -29.97
N THR A 712 54.76 -14.43 -29.51
CA THR A 712 55.35 -13.66 -28.40
C THR A 712 56.74 -13.19 -28.80
N VAL A 713 57.10 -11.92 -28.55
CA VAL A 713 58.52 -11.48 -28.53
C VAL A 713 58.73 -10.39 -27.47
N GLN A 714 59.89 -10.47 -26.81
CA GLN A 714 60.55 -9.53 -25.89
C GLN A 714 61.14 -8.30 -26.64
N SER A 715 61.90 -7.34 -26.09
CA SER A 715 61.99 -6.60 -24.80
C SER A 715 63.19 -5.65 -24.92
N THR A 716 63.17 -4.42 -24.40
CA THR A 716 64.43 -3.70 -24.06
C THR A 716 64.31 -2.57 -23.02
N THR A 717 65.20 -2.66 -22.05
CA THR A 717 65.47 -1.87 -20.83
C THR A 717 66.08 -0.47 -21.05
N THR A 718 65.80 0.49 -20.14
CA THR A 718 66.75 1.41 -19.43
C THR A 718 65.95 2.46 -18.61
N THR A 719 66.27 3.01 -17.42
CA THR A 719 67.02 2.65 -16.18
C THR A 719 67.27 3.96 -15.39
N ALA A 720 66.68 4.13 -14.18
CA ALA A 720 67.12 4.96 -13.03
C ALA A 720 65.99 4.94 -11.95
N THR A 721 66.10 4.45 -10.70
CA THR A 721 66.97 4.80 -9.53
C THR A 721 66.75 6.25 -9.06
N VAL A 722 66.35 6.62 -7.82
CA VAL A 722 66.72 6.27 -6.41
C VAL A 722 65.56 6.79 -5.51
N ASP A 723 65.06 6.29 -4.36
CA ASP A 723 65.28 5.15 -3.42
C ASP A 723 63.96 4.84 -2.61
N ALA A 724 63.78 3.66 -1.97
CA ALA A 724 63.82 3.31 -0.52
C ALA A 724 63.06 4.24 0.47
N VAL A 725 62.26 3.78 1.45
CA VAL A 725 62.27 2.63 2.40
C VAL A 725 60.82 2.06 2.51
N GLU A 726 60.45 0.77 2.42
CA GLU A 726 60.69 -0.42 3.30
C GLU A 726 60.06 -0.25 4.72
N GLU A 727 59.43 -1.23 5.40
CA GLU A 727 59.20 -2.71 5.27
C GLU A 727 57.65 -2.99 5.20
N GLU A 728 57.02 -4.09 4.74
CA GLU A 728 57.22 -5.58 4.84
C GLU A 728 56.95 -6.13 6.26
N ASP A 729 56.29 -7.28 6.54
CA ASP A 729 55.75 -8.45 5.78
C ASP A 729 54.20 -8.62 5.95
N SER A 730 53.40 -9.37 5.17
CA SER A 730 53.37 -10.81 4.75
C SER A 730 52.96 -11.79 5.89
N ASP A 731 52.14 -12.85 5.72
CA ASP A 731 51.72 -13.63 4.54
C ASP A 731 50.22 -14.06 4.53
N ASP A 732 49.73 -14.48 3.34
CA ASP A 732 48.55 -15.38 3.15
C ASP A 732 49.04 -16.84 3.04
N GLU A 733 48.35 -17.83 3.62
CA GLU A 733 48.58 -19.26 3.31
C GLU A 733 47.29 -20.02 2.99
N SER A 734 47.41 -21.10 2.22
CA SER A 734 46.34 -21.57 1.32
C SER A 734 45.84 -23.00 1.56
N VAL A 735 44.61 -23.24 1.10
CA VAL A 735 43.85 -24.50 1.12
C VAL A 735 44.64 -25.80 0.93
N HIS A 736 44.26 -26.82 1.71
CA HIS A 736 44.24 -28.20 1.25
C HIS A 736 42.98 -28.93 1.70
N LEU A 737 42.55 -29.90 0.88
CA LEU A 737 41.47 -30.84 1.15
C LEU A 737 42.03 -32.25 0.97
N GLU A 738 41.82 -33.13 1.95
CA GLU A 738 41.81 -34.57 1.73
C GLU A 738 40.56 -35.18 2.37
N ALA A 739 40.12 -36.32 1.83
CA ALA A 739 38.96 -37.07 2.31
C ALA A 739 39.43 -38.40 2.93
N GLY A 740 39.00 -38.67 4.15
CA GLY A 740 39.18 -39.94 4.86
C GLY A 740 37.84 -40.52 5.31
N LEU A 741 37.76 -41.84 5.43
CA LEU A 741 36.52 -42.59 5.71
C LEU A 741 36.56 -43.24 7.11
N SER A 742 35.44 -43.91 7.43
CA SER A 742 35.22 -44.98 8.42
C SER A 742 35.21 -44.65 9.93
N ASP A 743 33.99 -44.71 10.46
CA ASP A 743 33.51 -45.65 11.51
C ASP A 743 33.95 -45.52 12.98
N SER A 744 33.03 -46.00 13.85
CA SER A 744 33.17 -46.34 15.28
C SER A 744 33.41 -45.20 16.30
N GLU A 745 32.90 -45.24 17.54
CA GLU A 745 31.72 -45.92 18.13
C GLU A 745 31.42 -45.30 19.52
N GLU A 746 30.26 -45.68 20.07
CA GLU A 746 29.75 -45.66 21.47
C GLU A 746 30.57 -45.07 22.66
N GLU A 747 29.86 -44.25 23.49
CA GLU A 747 29.92 -44.14 24.98
C GLU A 747 31.23 -43.62 25.66
N GLU A 748 31.31 -43.14 26.92
CA GLU A 748 30.40 -43.04 28.08
C GLU A 748 30.50 -41.64 28.77
N GLU A 749 29.38 -41.07 29.26
CA GLU A 749 29.13 -40.53 30.64
C GLU A 749 27.79 -39.75 30.74
#